data_AF-A0A6N8EKA7-F1
#
_entry.id   AF-A0A6N8EKA7-F1
#
_cell.length_a   1.000
_cell.length_b   1.000
_cell.length_c   1.000
_cell.angle_alpha   90.00
_cell.angle_beta   90.00
_cell.angle_gamma   90.00
#
_symmetry.space_group_name_H-M   'P 1'
#
loop_
_entity.id
_entity.type
_entity.pdbx_description
1 polymer ?
#
loop_
_entity_poly.entity_id
_entity_poly.type
_entity_poly.pdbx_seq_one_letter_code
_entity_poly.pdbx_strand_id
1 'polypeptide(L)'
;MTTSKDHCRLAIVRGEPLGFDMPGTIQNALQRALASQPDGVFVFLESNGTARTCRFAEVWETALRMLCGLQARGCRAGEPIIIDAGEPIDFIPALWAVLLGGMVAVPIAYSHWNIRGQREFNRRLAKLAERLGQPLVMTCDNPSFDKADYRCASFSALAHKPPAGRIEATSRESPAVLISTSGTTGQPQLVTLSGIALMHRWWPAGPDQANSVRFLNWMSLDHVMGLGFASPNSLVKVQMKAESFVLAPLRWFAIAQQYRITHAGMSNFGMRLLVDPDLERRWDLSSLQRVGVGTEMVSRALCKRFIDRLVCQGATEEVVFLGYGLSECGPVAGGQRPFRPLASETESMSALIDVPTRGHAIRIVDGQGKLIPERQTGLIEVQGPTMTTGYHGDIDASKSLFTPDGWLRTGDLGYLEDGYLRVTGRQKEVLVVNAVKYSCAEIDASLQALNGISQAYVFSLPASADQGERVALVYVPDIGPGQTANIAAIESAIRKACADQYGFGLMHCLAVDAAQIPRTRTGKLVRAQLPELLARPVETVKPHSGDGRLDEMQGRIAGIMAQFIEGTRPDIDDDFFELGGDSLGALMFTSALEREFNVSLPPAVFTQTPTIRGILDYLHRRPVGKGRLSLVPIQHGDSGISLFVAPGVWGNAGYAGQLAHDLGPMFSVWTLHIADPGNRALQMNSIAEFAEDCRTLLRTVQPQGPYHLAGHSFGGLLAFEMAAQFLAAGEEVATLSIIDTLAKLEQRDFGVTDAKQADFLIDHHRYLTRLYLPPLIQGAVRYFRAADSVYLNRSDRTGGWGYFAAKGVEVIDVPGDHQSIVRGQSLSMVARHITEGLCQNGNFNLSPHQYAPEAARLAIHQAFSAAMAGDLRREIGSLRQAIAEDSGAPYWLYMRLGRAWLAAGKTRNAVDSYLAAVREDPYPLTSHFRFRDLLSRYKNHPIAKAALGLSRETVVDCPSAARMRGVLCAMLGDEGEAERSYRIGLDIVPESVELRLLLIDFLRMTGRQEEAVEQFEKALSFPIQNDVIYKTLGQRALRLGRLDFAEHCLQRAVSIDPGNLGALRLLVGIYSRREEQPRCAEIEARLIQTLARKKFRD
;
A
#
# COMPACT_ATOMS: atom_id res chain seq x y z
N MET A 1 42.16 -7.23 -59.46
CA MET A 1 43.44 -7.34 -58.71
C MET A 1 43.43 -6.18 -57.72
N THR A 2 43.20 -6.36 -56.42
CA THR A 2 43.96 -7.19 -55.48
C THR A 2 43.08 -7.74 -54.35
N THR A 3 43.06 -9.06 -54.22
CA THR A 3 42.66 -9.79 -53.03
C THR A 3 43.68 -9.62 -51.90
N SER A 4 43.18 -9.68 -50.66
CA SER A 4 43.89 -10.11 -49.45
C SER A 4 44.96 -9.19 -48.86
N LYS A 5 44.55 -8.48 -47.79
CA LYS A 5 45.09 -8.70 -46.44
C LYS A 5 44.04 -8.18 -45.44
N ASP A 6 42.98 -8.94 -45.25
CA ASP A 6 42.23 -8.89 -43.99
C ASP A 6 43.19 -9.37 -42.91
N HIS A 7 43.99 -8.45 -42.37
CA HIS A 7 44.61 -8.68 -41.09
C HIS A 7 43.46 -8.84 -40.11
N CYS A 8 43.18 -10.09 -39.71
CA CYS A 8 42.29 -10.40 -38.60
C CYS A 8 42.78 -9.61 -37.39
N ARG A 9 42.24 -8.40 -37.20
CA ARG A 9 42.56 -7.51 -36.11
C ARG A 9 42.21 -8.25 -34.84
N LEU A 10 43.16 -8.38 -33.92
CA LEU A 10 42.88 -8.99 -32.62
C LEU A 10 41.91 -8.11 -31.85
N ALA A 11 40.97 -8.74 -31.14
CA ALA A 11 39.93 -8.07 -30.38
C ALA A 11 40.49 -7.44 -29.10
N ILE A 12 41.27 -6.37 -29.25
CA ILE A 12 41.75 -5.52 -28.18
C ILE A 12 41.72 -4.04 -28.61
N VAL A 13 41.14 -3.19 -27.78
CA VAL A 13 41.00 -1.76 -28.02
C VAL A 13 41.29 -0.98 -26.75
N ARG A 14 41.93 0.19 -26.88
CA ARG A 14 42.23 1.11 -25.78
C ARG A 14 41.56 2.44 -26.07
N GLY A 15 40.89 2.99 -25.06
CA GLY A 15 40.36 4.35 -25.10
C GLY A 15 41.49 5.37 -25.07
N GLU A 16 41.15 6.63 -25.35
CA GLU A 16 42.13 7.72 -25.28
C GLU A 16 42.77 7.79 -23.89
N PRO A 17 44.04 8.21 -23.80
CA PRO A 17 44.64 8.55 -22.52
C PRO A 17 43.80 9.60 -21.77
N LEU A 18 43.94 9.62 -20.46
CA LEU A 18 43.39 10.69 -19.64
C LEU A 18 44.10 12.00 -20.00
N GLY A 19 43.36 12.94 -20.58
CA GLY A 19 43.89 14.23 -21.01
C GLY A 19 44.14 15.24 -19.89
N PHE A 20 44.11 14.82 -18.62
CA PHE A 20 44.27 15.68 -17.44
C PHE A 20 44.85 14.90 -16.26
N ASP A 21 45.54 15.61 -15.37
CA ASP A 21 46.15 15.01 -14.18
C ASP A 21 45.13 14.84 -13.06
N MET A 22 44.96 13.61 -12.60
CA MET A 22 44.02 13.27 -11.54
C MET A 22 44.60 13.70 -10.18
N PRO A 23 43.79 14.30 -9.29
CA PRO A 23 44.25 14.62 -7.95
C PRO A 23 44.82 13.39 -7.23
N GLY A 24 45.88 13.58 -6.44
CA GLY A 24 46.50 12.50 -5.69
C GLY A 24 45.61 11.88 -4.60
N THR A 25 44.50 12.53 -4.26
CA THR A 25 43.53 12.10 -3.23
C THR A 25 42.10 12.48 -3.62
N ILE A 26 41.10 11.72 -3.14
CA ILE A 26 39.67 12.01 -3.36
C ILE A 26 39.25 13.33 -2.68
N GLN A 27 39.90 13.68 -1.56
CA GLN A 27 39.62 14.91 -0.82
C GLN A 27 40.03 16.14 -1.64
N ASN A 28 41.22 16.10 -2.26
CA ASN A 28 41.68 17.16 -3.16
C ASN A 28 40.79 17.26 -4.40
N ALA A 29 40.27 16.14 -4.90
CA ALA A 29 39.33 16.15 -6.02
C ALA A 29 38.02 16.86 -5.67
N LEU A 30 37.42 16.53 -4.52
CA LEU A 30 36.21 17.22 -4.03
C LEU A 30 36.44 18.72 -3.81
N GLN A 31 37.59 19.12 -3.26
CA GLN A 31 37.92 20.54 -3.06
C GLN A 31 38.08 21.29 -4.39
N ARG A 32 38.83 20.72 -5.35
CA ARG A 32 39.01 21.32 -6.68
C ARG A 32 37.68 21.44 -7.42
N ALA A 33 36.84 20.42 -7.31
CA ALA A 33 35.52 20.40 -7.90
C ALA A 33 34.60 21.50 -7.37
N LEU A 34 34.54 21.65 -6.05
CA LEU A 34 33.79 22.73 -5.40
C LEU A 34 34.29 24.11 -5.84
N ALA A 35 35.60 24.30 -5.90
CA ALA A 35 36.20 25.54 -6.38
C ALA A 35 35.85 25.82 -7.87
N SER A 36 35.70 24.78 -8.68
CA SER A 36 35.30 24.90 -10.09
C SER A 36 33.80 25.13 -10.31
N GLN A 37 32.97 24.92 -9.28
CA GLN A 37 31.50 25.03 -9.34
C GLN A 37 30.96 25.91 -8.19
N PRO A 38 31.34 27.20 -8.11
CA PRO A 38 30.96 28.07 -6.99
C PRO A 38 29.45 28.27 -6.87
N ASP A 39 28.73 28.24 -7.99
CA ASP A 39 27.27 28.40 -8.07
C ASP A 39 26.51 27.07 -8.17
N GLY A 40 27.20 25.94 -7.99
CA GLY A 40 26.62 24.61 -8.12
C GLY A 40 25.60 24.29 -7.03
N VAL A 41 24.49 23.65 -7.41
CA VAL A 41 23.39 23.30 -6.49
C VAL A 41 22.90 21.86 -6.63
N PHE A 42 22.52 21.28 -5.49
CA PHE A 42 21.65 20.11 -5.42
C PHE A 42 20.20 20.56 -5.24
N VAL A 43 19.28 19.86 -5.90
CA VAL A 43 17.82 20.01 -5.74
C VAL A 43 17.26 18.65 -5.37
N PHE A 44 16.70 18.53 -4.17
CA PHE A 44 16.11 17.30 -3.65
C PHE A 44 14.59 17.40 -3.73
N LEU A 45 13.94 16.45 -4.41
CA LEU A 45 12.48 16.41 -4.53
C LEU A 45 11.87 15.58 -3.40
N GLU A 46 10.91 16.16 -2.67
CA GLU A 46 10.18 15.50 -1.59
C GLU A 46 8.89 14.82 -2.06
N SER A 47 8.44 13.82 -1.30
CA SER A 47 7.24 13.01 -1.59
C SER A 47 5.93 13.81 -1.56
N ASN A 48 5.89 14.91 -0.81
CA ASN A 48 4.74 15.83 -0.71
C ASN A 48 4.60 16.79 -1.92
N GLY A 49 5.52 16.73 -2.89
CA GLY A 49 5.49 17.61 -4.07
C GLY A 49 6.51 18.74 -4.06
N THR A 50 7.13 19.06 -2.92
CA THR A 50 8.06 20.19 -2.77
C THR A 50 9.48 19.86 -3.22
N ALA A 51 10.33 20.89 -3.36
CA ALA A 51 11.74 20.76 -3.70
C ALA A 51 12.60 21.61 -2.75
N ARG A 52 13.73 21.06 -2.31
CA ARG A 52 14.72 21.77 -1.49
C ARG A 52 16.03 21.91 -2.25
N THR A 53 16.49 23.15 -2.39
CA THR A 53 17.75 23.49 -3.07
C THR A 53 18.84 23.78 -2.04
N CYS A 54 20.03 23.20 -2.24
CA CYS A 54 21.22 23.41 -1.40
C CYS A 54 22.43 23.70 -2.28
N ARG A 55 23.22 24.72 -1.95
CA ARG A 55 24.49 25.00 -2.64
C ARG A 55 25.52 23.93 -2.28
N PHE A 56 26.41 23.60 -3.21
CA PHE A 56 27.49 22.65 -2.93
C PHE A 56 28.36 23.09 -1.75
N ALA A 57 28.58 24.39 -1.57
CA ALA A 57 29.30 24.95 -0.42
C ALA A 57 28.59 24.69 0.93
N GLU A 58 27.26 24.73 0.98
CA GLU A 58 26.47 24.45 2.19
C GLU A 58 26.53 22.96 2.54
N VAL A 59 26.48 22.09 1.52
CA VAL A 59 26.65 20.64 1.67
C VAL A 59 28.07 20.31 2.15
N TRP A 60 29.08 21.00 1.62
CA TRP A 60 30.47 20.88 2.06
C TRP A 60 30.66 21.28 3.53
N GLU A 61 30.09 22.41 3.94
CA GLU A 61 30.14 22.85 5.34
C GLU A 61 29.48 21.82 6.25
N THR A 62 28.30 21.31 5.85
CA THR A 62 27.59 20.25 6.57
C THR A 62 28.44 18.98 6.69
N ALA A 63 29.14 18.60 5.62
CA ALA A 63 30.06 17.46 5.62
C ALA A 63 31.23 17.67 6.60
N LEU A 64 31.81 18.87 6.69
CA LEU A 64 32.87 19.18 7.67
C LEU A 64 32.37 19.12 9.12
N ARG A 65 31.11 19.54 9.36
CA ARG A 65 30.46 19.40 10.68
C ARG A 65 30.29 17.92 11.03
N MET A 66 29.74 17.14 10.10
CA MET A 66 29.57 15.71 10.29
C MET A 66 30.90 14.99 10.51
N LEU A 67 31.96 15.35 9.77
CA LEU A 67 33.31 14.83 9.96
C LEU A 67 33.85 15.12 11.36
N CYS A 68 33.69 16.35 11.85
CA CYS A 68 34.04 16.71 13.24
C CYS A 68 33.31 15.80 14.25
N GLY A 69 32.02 15.54 14.01
CA GLY A 69 31.21 14.66 14.84
C GLY A 69 31.62 13.18 14.82
N LEU A 70 32.11 12.69 13.68
CA LEU A 70 32.66 11.34 13.52
C LEU A 70 34.01 11.21 14.24
N GLN A 71 34.90 12.19 14.06
CA GLN A 71 36.22 12.21 14.73
C GLN A 71 36.10 12.31 16.25
N ALA A 72 35.16 13.13 16.75
CA ALA A 72 34.88 13.23 18.18
C ALA A 72 34.36 11.91 18.80
N ARG A 73 33.86 10.99 17.96
CA ARG A 73 33.42 9.63 18.36
C ARG A 73 34.50 8.57 18.14
N GLY A 74 35.70 8.99 17.77
CA GLY A 74 36.85 8.12 17.61
C GLY A 74 36.93 7.38 16.27
N CYS A 75 36.10 7.71 15.28
CA CYS A 75 36.20 7.12 13.95
C CYS A 75 37.52 7.52 13.27
N ARG A 76 38.20 6.57 12.63
CA ARG A 76 39.53 6.76 12.03
C ARG A 76 39.55 6.43 10.54
N ALA A 77 40.55 6.96 9.83
CA ALA A 77 40.78 6.62 8.43
C ALA A 77 40.90 5.09 8.24
N GLY A 78 40.31 4.57 7.17
CA GLY A 78 40.23 3.14 6.85
C GLY A 78 39.07 2.39 7.51
N GLU A 79 38.40 2.95 8.52
CA GLU A 79 37.25 2.27 9.16
C GLU A 79 35.99 2.32 8.28
N PRO A 80 35.22 1.22 8.17
CA PRO A 80 33.94 1.22 7.48
C PRO A 80 32.87 1.98 8.29
N ILE A 81 32.09 2.81 7.58
CA ILE A 81 30.95 3.55 8.13
C ILE A 81 29.73 3.21 7.28
N ILE A 82 28.71 2.61 7.91
CA ILE A 82 27.44 2.34 7.22
C ILE A 82 26.63 3.63 7.17
N ILE A 83 26.09 3.96 6.00
CA ILE A 83 25.28 5.17 5.79
C ILE A 83 23.90 4.77 5.29
N ASP A 84 22.87 5.08 6.07
CA ASP A 84 21.48 4.99 5.62
C ASP A 84 21.20 6.05 4.54
N ALA A 85 20.92 5.58 3.33
CA ALA A 85 20.63 6.40 2.15
C ALA A 85 19.14 6.76 2.00
N GLY A 86 18.35 6.66 3.07
CA GLY A 86 16.90 6.91 3.06
C GLY A 86 16.48 8.29 2.57
N GLU A 87 17.20 9.36 2.96
CA GLU A 87 16.95 10.72 2.48
C GLU A 87 18.20 11.27 1.76
N PRO A 88 18.12 11.59 0.44
CA PRO A 88 19.26 12.10 -0.32
C PRO A 88 19.94 13.33 0.25
N ILE A 89 19.15 14.23 0.88
CA ILE A 89 19.65 15.47 1.47
C ILE A 89 20.58 15.22 2.66
N ASP A 90 20.37 14.13 3.38
CA ASP A 90 21.23 13.71 4.50
C ASP A 90 22.39 12.84 4.01
N PHE A 91 22.15 11.99 3.00
CA PHE A 91 23.13 11.04 2.48
C PHE A 91 24.36 11.71 1.85
N ILE A 92 24.19 12.72 0.98
CA ILE A 92 25.31 13.34 0.27
C ILE A 92 26.34 14.00 1.23
N PRO A 93 25.94 14.87 2.18
CA PRO A 93 26.90 15.42 3.14
C PRO A 93 27.53 14.34 4.03
N ALA A 94 26.79 13.28 4.38
CA ALA A 94 27.33 12.15 5.14
C ALA A 94 28.41 11.39 4.35
N LEU A 95 28.15 11.09 3.07
CA LEU A 95 29.13 10.46 2.18
C LEU A 95 30.40 11.33 2.07
N TRP A 96 30.25 12.63 1.85
CA TRP A 96 31.40 13.54 1.79
C TRP A 96 32.17 13.58 3.11
N ALA A 97 31.49 13.58 4.26
CA ALA A 97 32.13 13.56 5.58
C ALA A 97 33.01 12.31 5.77
N VAL A 98 32.48 11.13 5.41
CA VAL A 98 33.21 9.86 5.49
C VAL A 98 34.43 9.87 4.57
N LEU A 99 34.26 10.31 3.31
CA LEU A 99 35.37 10.42 2.35
C LEU A 99 36.43 11.42 2.81
N LEU A 100 36.04 12.58 3.36
CA LEU A 100 36.97 13.60 3.85
C LEU A 100 37.78 13.16 5.06
N GLY A 101 37.22 12.30 5.91
CA GLY A 101 37.96 11.69 7.02
C GLY A 101 38.79 10.46 6.65
N GLY A 102 38.84 10.09 5.36
CA GLY A 102 39.57 8.91 4.90
C GLY A 102 38.96 7.58 5.36
N MET A 103 37.71 7.59 5.84
CA MET A 103 36.93 6.41 6.21
C MET A 103 36.34 5.75 4.94
N VAL A 104 35.80 4.54 5.08
CA VAL A 104 35.22 3.77 3.96
C VAL A 104 33.70 3.79 4.05
N ALA A 105 33.01 4.41 3.09
CA ALA A 105 31.55 4.49 3.11
C ALA A 105 30.89 3.18 2.68
N VAL A 106 29.83 2.78 3.38
CA VAL A 106 29.00 1.60 3.05
C VAL A 106 27.54 2.02 2.94
N PRO A 107 27.10 2.50 1.76
CA PRO A 107 25.71 2.93 1.53
C PRO A 107 24.70 1.77 1.61
N ILE A 108 23.56 2.01 2.25
CA ILE A 108 22.40 1.10 2.25
C ILE A 108 21.09 1.90 2.26
N ALA A 109 20.09 1.53 1.44
CA ALA A 109 18.80 2.23 1.41
C ALA A 109 17.62 1.39 1.94
N TYR A 110 16.74 2.04 2.72
CA TYR A 110 15.45 1.51 3.23
C TYR A 110 14.27 1.76 2.26
N SER A 111 13.31 0.84 2.20
CA SER A 111 12.03 1.03 1.48
C SER A 111 10.85 0.98 2.46
N HIS A 112 10.04 2.04 2.50
CA HIS A 112 9.14 2.38 3.60
C HIS A 112 7.70 1.85 3.48
N TRP A 113 7.40 1.03 2.47
CA TRP A 113 6.02 0.72 2.09
C TRP A 113 5.39 -0.48 2.80
N ASN A 114 6.16 -1.30 3.53
CA ASN A 114 5.62 -2.42 4.31
C ASN A 114 6.60 -2.97 5.38
N ILE A 115 6.05 -3.78 6.30
CA ILE A 115 6.81 -4.51 7.34
C ILE A 115 7.86 -5.45 6.71
N ARG A 116 7.63 -6.00 5.51
CA ARG A 116 8.61 -6.86 4.80
C ARG A 116 9.86 -6.10 4.36
N GLY A 117 9.72 -4.88 3.84
CA GLY A 117 10.83 -4.01 3.44
C GLY A 117 11.71 -3.59 4.61
N GLN A 118 11.09 -3.40 5.78
CA GLN A 118 11.78 -3.19 7.05
C GLN A 118 12.55 -4.42 7.51
N ARG A 119 11.97 -5.61 7.41
CA ARG A 119 12.67 -6.86 7.74
C ARG A 119 13.88 -7.10 6.83
N GLU A 120 13.77 -6.85 5.53
CA GLU A 120 14.88 -7.05 4.58
C GLU A 120 16.00 -6.01 4.76
N PHE A 121 15.64 -4.75 5.03
CA PHE A 121 16.63 -3.73 5.40
C PHE A 121 17.35 -4.09 6.70
N ASN A 122 16.61 -4.46 7.76
CA ASN A 122 17.19 -4.87 9.04
C ASN A 122 18.10 -6.09 8.89
N ARG A 123 17.69 -7.08 8.08
CA ARG A 123 18.49 -8.28 7.78
C ARG A 123 19.80 -7.91 7.07
N ARG A 124 19.76 -7.01 6.08
CA ARG A 124 20.97 -6.54 5.38
C ARG A 124 21.88 -5.75 6.30
N LEU A 125 21.31 -4.85 7.10
CA LEU A 125 22.04 -4.06 8.08
C LEU A 125 22.74 -4.98 9.09
N ALA A 126 22.04 -5.97 9.64
CA ALA A 126 22.60 -6.95 10.58
C ALA A 126 23.77 -7.73 9.97
N LYS A 127 23.61 -8.26 8.74
CA LYS A 127 24.67 -8.98 8.03
C LYS A 127 25.90 -8.11 7.75
N LEU A 128 25.68 -6.85 7.35
CA LEU A 128 26.76 -5.90 7.12
C LEU A 128 27.47 -5.55 8.42
N ALA A 129 26.70 -5.30 9.49
CA ALA A 129 27.24 -4.97 10.80
C ALA A 129 28.10 -6.12 11.34
N GLU A 130 27.62 -7.36 11.23
CA GLU A 130 28.39 -8.55 11.61
C GLU A 130 29.69 -8.66 10.78
N ARG A 131 29.58 -8.62 9.45
CA ARG A 131 30.73 -8.81 8.54
C ARG A 131 31.80 -7.73 8.69
N LEU A 132 31.40 -6.50 9.02
CA LEU A 132 32.30 -5.35 9.14
C LEU A 132 32.77 -5.10 10.59
N GLY A 133 32.43 -5.98 11.53
CA GLY A 133 32.88 -5.87 12.93
C GLY A 133 32.19 -4.77 13.73
N GLN A 134 30.87 -4.64 13.57
CA GLN A 134 30.01 -3.65 14.23
C GLN A 134 30.45 -2.20 13.99
N PRO A 135 30.50 -1.75 12.71
CA PRO A 135 30.87 -0.39 12.35
C PRO A 135 29.89 0.64 12.89
N LEU A 136 30.28 1.92 12.85
CA LEU A 136 29.36 3.00 13.15
C LEU A 136 28.32 3.13 12.03
N VAL A 137 27.05 3.30 12.40
CA VAL A 137 25.92 3.49 11.49
C VAL A 137 25.46 4.95 11.54
N MET A 138 25.60 5.68 10.43
CA MET A 138 25.03 7.00 10.23
C MET A 138 23.59 6.87 9.75
N THR A 139 22.64 7.48 10.47
CA THR A 139 21.21 7.29 10.21
C THR A 139 20.37 8.52 10.62
N CYS A 140 19.08 8.54 10.34
CA CYS A 140 18.20 9.61 10.83
C CYS A 140 17.96 9.54 12.35
N ASP A 141 17.30 10.55 12.93
CA ASP A 141 17.03 10.60 14.36
C ASP A 141 16.08 9.48 14.83
N ASN A 142 15.17 9.02 13.97
CA ASN A 142 14.21 7.96 14.26
C ASN A 142 14.20 6.91 13.12
N PRO A 143 15.22 6.03 13.05
CA PRO A 143 15.31 5.01 12.02
C PRO A 143 14.27 3.91 12.25
N SER A 144 14.06 3.12 11.21
CA SER A 144 13.16 1.96 11.22
C SER A 144 13.74 0.72 11.92
N PHE A 145 14.94 0.81 12.50
CA PHE A 145 15.58 -0.26 13.26
C PHE A 145 15.89 0.21 14.69
N ASP A 146 16.05 -0.74 15.61
CA ASP A 146 16.43 -0.42 16.97
C ASP A 146 17.89 0.05 17.01
N LYS A 147 18.10 1.30 17.47
CA LYS A 147 19.44 1.87 17.61
C LYS A 147 20.26 1.17 18.69
N ALA A 148 19.63 0.52 19.67
CA ALA A 148 20.32 -0.14 20.77
C ALA A 148 21.24 -1.27 20.28
N ASP A 149 20.89 -1.89 19.14
CA ASP A 149 21.63 -3.01 18.58
C ASP A 149 22.90 -2.59 17.81
N TYR A 150 23.09 -1.28 17.54
CA TYR A 150 24.16 -0.78 16.68
C TYR A 150 24.82 0.47 17.23
N ARG A 151 26.10 0.68 16.91
CA ARG A 151 26.79 1.94 17.22
C ARG A 151 26.32 3.06 16.29
N CYS A 152 25.24 3.74 16.65
CA CYS A 152 24.60 4.74 15.79
C CYS A 152 25.06 6.19 16.06
N ALA A 153 25.09 7.01 15.01
CA ALA A 153 25.13 8.46 15.11
C ALA A 153 24.12 9.08 14.14
N SER A 154 23.29 10.01 14.61
CA SER A 154 22.29 10.62 13.72
C SER A 154 22.88 11.72 12.84
N PHE A 155 22.37 11.86 11.61
CA PHE A 155 22.78 12.92 10.69
C PHE A 155 22.66 14.31 11.33
N SER A 156 21.53 14.58 11.98
CA SER A 156 21.28 15.81 12.71
C SER A 156 22.34 16.05 13.80
N ALA A 157 22.59 15.08 14.68
CA ALA A 157 23.55 15.23 15.77
C ALA A 157 25.00 15.46 15.28
N LEU A 158 25.36 14.88 14.14
CA LEU A 158 26.66 15.09 13.49
C LEU A 158 26.73 16.47 12.83
N ALA A 159 25.65 16.93 12.19
CA ALA A 159 25.58 18.23 11.53
C ALA A 159 25.56 19.44 12.49
N HIS A 160 25.22 19.26 13.77
CA HIS A 160 25.24 20.36 14.77
C HIS A 160 26.64 20.71 15.31
N LYS A 161 27.69 19.98 14.91
CA LYS A 161 29.08 20.27 15.29
C LYS A 161 29.61 21.53 14.58
N PRO A 162 30.69 22.17 15.06
CA PRO A 162 31.38 23.19 14.29
C PRO A 162 31.95 22.59 12.99
N PRO A 163 32.09 23.37 11.90
CA PRO A 163 32.65 22.91 10.63
C PRO A 163 34.18 22.81 10.70
N ALA A 164 34.68 22.12 11.73
CA ALA A 164 36.10 22.01 12.09
C ALA A 164 36.62 20.57 11.97
N GLY A 165 35.96 19.73 11.15
CA GLY A 165 36.42 18.38 10.86
C GLY A 165 37.78 18.40 10.16
N ARG A 166 38.74 17.65 10.67
CA ARG A 166 40.08 17.57 10.09
C ARG A 166 40.06 16.65 8.87
N ILE A 167 40.35 17.19 7.69
CA ILE A 167 40.46 16.40 6.46
C ILE A 167 41.69 15.49 6.56
N GLU A 168 41.51 14.19 6.33
CA GLU A 168 42.58 13.20 6.34
C GLU A 168 42.91 12.80 4.90
N ALA A 169 44.09 13.21 4.43
CA ALA A 169 44.55 12.88 3.09
C ALA A 169 44.88 11.37 3.01
N THR A 170 44.21 10.67 2.11
CA THR A 170 44.44 9.24 1.86
C THR A 170 44.92 9.05 0.41
N SER A 171 45.79 8.06 0.19
CA SER A 171 46.23 7.73 -1.17
C SER A 171 45.02 7.40 -2.03
N ARG A 172 45.05 7.78 -3.31
CA ARG A 172 43.97 7.49 -4.26
C ARG A 172 43.73 5.98 -4.44
N GLU A 173 44.68 5.12 -4.10
CA GLU A 173 44.54 3.67 -4.16
C GLU A 173 43.78 3.10 -2.95
N SER A 174 43.62 3.87 -1.86
CA SER A 174 42.90 3.44 -0.66
C SER A 174 41.42 3.16 -0.93
N PRO A 175 40.81 2.17 -0.26
CA PRO A 175 39.36 1.96 -0.25
C PRO A 175 38.61 3.22 0.18
N ALA A 176 37.55 3.57 -0.56
CA ALA A 176 36.73 4.73 -0.31
C ALA A 176 35.25 4.36 -0.12
N VAL A 177 34.74 3.40 -0.89
CA VAL A 177 33.33 2.95 -0.83
C VAL A 177 33.25 1.44 -0.97
N LEU A 178 32.42 0.77 -0.16
CA LEU A 178 32.03 -0.62 -0.36
C LEU A 178 30.59 -0.68 -0.88
N ILE A 179 30.39 -1.24 -2.06
CA ILE A 179 29.06 -1.42 -2.66
C ILE A 179 28.61 -2.85 -2.47
N SER A 180 27.42 -3.02 -1.88
CA SER A 180 26.77 -4.32 -1.75
C SER A 180 26.17 -4.76 -3.08
N THR A 181 26.48 -5.99 -3.49
CA THR A 181 25.92 -6.65 -4.67
C THR A 181 25.29 -7.98 -4.26
N SER A 182 24.23 -8.39 -4.96
CA SER A 182 23.63 -9.72 -4.78
C SER A 182 24.62 -10.77 -5.30
N GLY A 183 25.38 -11.40 -4.41
CA GLY A 183 26.29 -12.48 -4.78
C GLY A 183 25.54 -13.69 -5.30
N THR A 184 26.20 -14.50 -6.13
CA THR A 184 25.63 -15.73 -6.72
C THR A 184 25.32 -16.83 -5.69
N THR A 185 25.70 -16.66 -4.43
CA THR A 185 25.58 -17.63 -3.33
C THR A 185 24.57 -17.20 -2.25
N GLY A 186 23.79 -16.14 -2.47
CA GLY A 186 22.80 -15.64 -1.49
C GLY A 186 23.39 -14.79 -0.35
N GLN A 187 24.72 -14.67 -0.25
CA GLN A 187 25.40 -13.69 0.62
C GLN A 187 25.83 -12.46 -0.21
N PRO A 188 25.61 -11.23 0.29
CA PRO A 188 25.98 -10.03 -0.45
C PRO A 188 27.50 -9.90 -0.56
N GLN A 189 28.03 -9.72 -1.77
CA GLN A 189 29.45 -9.41 -1.99
C GLN A 189 29.68 -7.90 -1.91
N LEU A 190 30.75 -7.49 -1.21
CA LEU A 190 31.11 -6.08 -1.02
C LEU A 190 32.22 -5.68 -2.00
N VAL A 191 31.85 -5.02 -3.09
CA VAL A 191 32.79 -4.53 -4.10
C VAL A 191 33.54 -3.32 -3.54
N THR A 192 34.88 -3.37 -3.53
CA THR A 192 35.71 -2.29 -2.98
C THR A 192 36.06 -1.27 -4.06
N LEU A 193 35.59 -0.04 -3.92
CA LEU A 193 35.93 1.07 -4.79
C LEU A 193 37.01 1.92 -4.11
N SER A 194 38.16 2.08 -4.78
CA SER A 194 39.23 2.97 -4.33
C SER A 194 38.93 4.43 -4.64
N GLY A 195 39.69 5.36 -4.05
CA GLY A 195 39.59 6.79 -4.35
C GLY A 195 39.73 7.09 -5.84
N ILE A 196 40.71 6.48 -6.52
CA ILE A 196 40.92 6.61 -7.97
C ILE A 196 39.73 6.08 -8.75
N ALA A 197 39.19 4.91 -8.36
CA ALA A 197 38.03 4.36 -9.02
C ALA A 197 36.79 5.26 -8.89
N LEU A 198 36.61 5.89 -7.73
CA LEU A 198 35.51 6.84 -7.49
C LEU A 198 35.71 8.15 -8.29
N MET A 199 36.92 8.72 -8.27
CA MET A 199 37.21 9.95 -9.01
C MET A 199 37.01 9.77 -10.53
N HIS A 200 37.42 8.63 -11.10
CA HIS A 200 37.20 8.37 -12.53
C HIS A 200 35.73 8.19 -12.89
N ARG A 201 34.90 7.71 -11.96
CA ARG A 201 33.43 7.64 -12.16
C ARG A 201 32.78 9.01 -12.07
N TRP A 202 33.32 9.90 -11.25
CA TRP A 202 32.78 11.24 -10.98
C TRP A 202 33.28 12.33 -11.94
N TRP A 203 34.50 12.22 -12.49
CA TRP A 203 35.08 13.20 -13.42
C TRP A 203 35.63 12.55 -14.70
N PRO A 204 34.78 11.98 -15.56
CA PRO A 204 35.26 11.42 -16.82
C PRO A 204 35.61 12.48 -17.89
N ALA A 205 35.17 13.75 -17.72
CA ALA A 205 35.42 14.86 -18.64
C ALA A 205 35.99 16.09 -17.93
N GLY A 206 36.76 16.91 -18.65
CA GLY A 206 37.44 18.10 -18.12
C GLY A 206 36.47 19.18 -17.59
N PRO A 207 36.96 20.07 -16.70
CA PRO A 207 36.15 21.03 -15.95
C PRO A 207 35.31 22.01 -16.81
N ASP A 208 35.71 22.28 -18.06
CA ASP A 208 35.06 23.28 -18.91
C ASP A 208 33.63 22.90 -19.36
N GLN A 209 33.28 21.60 -19.39
CA GLN A 209 31.93 21.14 -19.76
C GLN A 209 30.94 21.15 -18.58
N ALA A 210 31.41 21.14 -17.33
CA ALA A 210 30.58 20.96 -16.15
C ALA A 210 29.64 22.16 -15.86
N ASN A 211 30.03 23.37 -16.28
CA ASN A 211 29.34 24.62 -15.95
C ASN A 211 27.96 24.80 -16.62
N SER A 212 27.61 23.98 -17.62
CA SER A 212 26.31 24.03 -18.30
C SER A 212 25.45 22.79 -18.06
N VAL A 213 25.98 21.78 -17.35
CA VAL A 213 25.31 20.51 -17.14
C VAL A 213 24.26 20.64 -16.03
N ARG A 214 23.05 20.17 -16.33
CA ARG A 214 21.91 20.08 -15.42
C ARG A 214 21.46 18.62 -15.42
N PHE A 215 21.78 17.90 -14.35
CA PHE A 215 21.65 16.45 -14.28
C PHE A 215 20.42 16.01 -13.48
N LEU A 216 19.60 15.13 -14.02
CA LEU A 216 18.48 14.49 -13.32
C LEU A 216 18.79 13.03 -13.00
N ASN A 217 18.75 12.67 -11.71
CA ASN A 217 18.84 11.30 -11.24
C ASN A 217 17.56 10.89 -10.51
N TRP A 218 17.18 9.63 -10.69
CA TRP A 218 16.09 8.99 -9.95
C TRP A 218 16.51 7.65 -9.33
N MET A 219 17.70 7.13 -9.68
CA MET A 219 18.23 5.90 -9.12
C MET A 219 18.66 6.12 -7.67
N SER A 220 18.49 5.10 -6.84
CA SER A 220 18.90 5.12 -5.44
C SER A 220 20.40 5.36 -5.27
N LEU A 221 20.80 6.09 -4.22
CA LEU A 221 22.19 6.50 -3.99
C LEU A 221 23.08 5.40 -3.41
N ASP A 222 22.50 4.26 -3.01
CA ASP A 222 23.23 3.02 -2.68
C ASP A 222 23.60 2.20 -3.93
N HIS A 223 23.07 2.56 -5.10
CA HIS A 223 23.45 1.97 -6.38
C HIS A 223 24.63 2.71 -7.01
N VAL A 224 25.52 1.98 -7.68
CA VAL A 224 26.76 2.52 -8.25
C VAL A 224 26.56 3.65 -9.28
N MET A 225 25.46 3.63 -10.04
CA MET A 225 25.11 4.74 -10.94
C MET A 225 24.51 5.93 -10.20
N GLY A 226 23.69 5.68 -9.17
CA GLY A 226 23.13 6.74 -8.33
C GLY A 226 24.20 7.43 -7.49
N LEU A 227 25.20 6.70 -7.01
CA LEU A 227 26.35 7.23 -6.29
C LEU A 227 27.12 8.28 -7.10
N GLY A 228 27.12 8.18 -8.44
CA GLY A 228 27.67 9.20 -9.33
C GLY A 228 27.03 10.58 -9.17
N PHE A 229 25.78 10.62 -8.71
CA PHE A 229 25.07 11.87 -8.46
C PHE A 229 25.69 12.68 -7.31
N ALA A 230 26.33 12.03 -6.33
CA ALA A 230 26.90 12.72 -5.18
C ALA A 230 28.12 13.60 -5.48
N SER A 231 28.67 13.60 -6.70
CA SER A 231 29.79 14.47 -7.07
C SER A 231 29.35 15.93 -7.33
N PRO A 232 30.12 16.95 -6.92
CA PRO A 232 29.88 18.35 -7.29
C PRO A 232 30.46 18.70 -8.67
N ASN A 233 30.04 17.99 -9.72
CA ASN A 233 30.63 18.06 -11.07
C ASN A 233 29.72 18.66 -12.16
N SER A 234 28.65 19.36 -11.77
CA SER A 234 27.70 19.99 -12.70
C SER A 234 26.97 21.14 -12.03
N LEU A 235 26.53 22.13 -12.80
CA LEU A 235 25.84 23.32 -12.28
C LEU A 235 24.57 23.00 -11.47
N VAL A 236 23.71 22.11 -11.95
CA VAL A 236 22.47 21.73 -11.25
C VAL A 236 22.36 20.22 -11.18
N LYS A 237 22.07 19.69 -10.00
CA LYS A 237 21.83 18.26 -9.77
C LYS A 237 20.48 18.05 -9.12
N VAL A 238 19.52 17.49 -9.84
CA VAL A 238 18.17 17.20 -9.36
C VAL A 238 18.02 15.72 -9.01
N GLN A 239 17.66 15.42 -7.76
CA GLN A 239 17.40 14.07 -7.27
C GLN A 239 15.91 13.85 -7.05
N MET A 240 15.36 12.88 -7.76
CA MET A 240 14.05 12.29 -7.48
C MET A 240 14.21 10.97 -6.72
N LYS A 241 13.27 10.64 -5.83
CA LYS A 241 13.24 9.30 -5.22
C LYS A 241 12.75 8.26 -6.23
N ALA A 242 13.33 7.07 -6.21
CA ALA A 242 12.95 5.99 -7.11
C ALA A 242 11.47 5.63 -6.98
N GLU A 243 10.94 5.64 -5.76
CA GLU A 243 9.54 5.39 -5.44
C GLU A 243 8.62 6.43 -6.08
N SER A 244 9.02 7.71 -6.03
CA SER A 244 8.25 8.79 -6.65
C SER A 244 8.25 8.70 -8.17
N PHE A 245 9.33 8.20 -8.78
CA PHE A 245 9.36 7.92 -10.21
C PHE A 245 8.40 6.79 -10.58
N VAL A 246 8.42 5.68 -9.85
CA VAL A 246 7.58 4.51 -10.16
C VAL A 246 6.09 4.84 -10.01
N LEU A 247 5.70 5.56 -8.95
CA LEU A 247 4.31 5.93 -8.70
C LEU A 247 3.78 6.98 -9.68
N ALA A 248 4.65 7.83 -10.23
CA ALA A 248 4.27 8.92 -11.12
C ALA A 248 5.36 9.17 -12.18
N PRO A 249 5.57 8.26 -13.15
CA PRO A 249 6.70 8.30 -14.07
C PRO A 249 6.74 9.56 -14.93
N LEU A 250 5.57 10.09 -15.30
CA LEU A 250 5.45 11.32 -16.10
C LEU A 250 5.92 12.58 -15.36
N ARG A 251 6.04 12.52 -14.04
CA ARG A 251 6.66 13.61 -13.26
C ARG A 251 8.11 13.82 -13.68
N TRP A 252 8.78 12.79 -14.21
CA TRP A 252 10.13 12.93 -14.79
C TRP A 252 10.17 13.97 -15.93
N PHE A 253 9.18 13.98 -16.85
CA PHE A 253 9.11 14.99 -17.91
C PHE A 253 8.83 16.39 -17.36
N ALA A 254 7.93 16.49 -16.38
CA ALA A 254 7.63 17.77 -15.74
C ALA A 254 8.86 18.38 -15.05
N ILE A 255 9.64 17.55 -14.34
CA ILE A 255 10.89 17.96 -13.68
C ILE A 255 11.97 18.30 -14.72
N ALA A 256 12.07 17.51 -15.79
CA ALA A 256 13.01 17.78 -16.87
C ALA A 256 12.79 19.17 -17.49
N GLN A 257 11.53 19.51 -17.77
CA GLN A 257 11.14 20.84 -18.24
C GLN A 257 11.40 21.93 -17.20
N GLN A 258 10.94 21.73 -15.96
CA GLN A 258 11.01 22.74 -14.89
C GLN A 258 12.45 23.18 -14.60
N TYR A 259 13.39 22.24 -14.56
CA TYR A 259 14.78 22.51 -14.23
C TYR A 259 15.69 22.66 -15.45
N ARG A 260 15.10 22.61 -16.67
CA ARG A 260 15.81 22.62 -17.96
C ARG A 260 16.95 21.61 -18.00
N ILE A 261 16.63 20.36 -17.66
CA ILE A 261 17.60 19.27 -17.57
C ILE A 261 18.28 19.07 -18.93
N THR A 262 19.61 18.89 -18.89
CA THR A 262 20.43 18.61 -20.07
C THR A 262 20.93 17.18 -20.10
N HIS A 263 21.13 16.56 -18.94
CA HIS A 263 21.68 15.21 -18.80
C HIS A 263 20.85 14.36 -17.84
N ALA A 264 20.67 13.07 -18.14
CA ALA A 264 20.02 12.14 -17.23
C ALA A 264 20.54 10.70 -17.40
N GLY A 265 20.29 9.86 -16.40
CA GLY A 265 20.50 8.41 -16.48
C GLY A 265 19.17 7.65 -16.62
N MET A 266 19.18 6.55 -17.37
CA MET A 266 18.02 5.68 -17.55
C MET A 266 18.42 4.20 -17.65
N SER A 267 17.47 3.30 -17.40
CA SER A 267 17.57 1.85 -17.62
C SER A 267 16.46 1.38 -18.57
N ASN A 268 16.47 0.13 -19.02
CA ASN A 268 15.36 -0.37 -19.86
C ASN A 268 14.04 -0.29 -19.08
N PHE A 269 14.06 -0.58 -17.77
CA PHE A 269 12.89 -0.43 -16.90
C PHE A 269 12.33 1.00 -16.92
N GLY A 270 13.20 2.00 -16.68
CA GLY A 270 12.76 3.39 -16.64
C GLY A 270 12.26 3.90 -18.00
N MET A 271 12.91 3.49 -19.10
CA MET A 271 12.42 3.80 -20.45
C MET A 271 11.01 3.24 -20.64
N ARG A 272 10.76 1.97 -20.29
CA ARG A 272 9.46 1.31 -20.50
C ARG A 272 8.30 2.04 -19.81
N LEU A 273 8.50 2.58 -18.61
CA LEU A 273 7.48 3.36 -17.90
C LEU A 273 7.16 4.70 -18.58
N LEU A 274 8.03 5.19 -19.47
CA LEU A 274 7.88 6.48 -20.15
C LEU A 274 7.35 6.36 -21.59
N VAL A 275 7.31 5.16 -22.17
CA VAL A 275 6.89 4.90 -23.57
C VAL A 275 5.43 4.41 -23.69
N ASP A 276 4.59 4.64 -22.68
CA ASP A 276 3.16 4.26 -22.68
C ASP A 276 2.34 5.10 -23.69
N PRO A 277 1.52 4.48 -24.57
CA PRO A 277 0.82 5.15 -25.67
C PRO A 277 -0.32 6.11 -25.30
N ASP A 278 -0.92 6.05 -24.11
CA ASP A 278 -2.21 6.74 -23.84
C ASP A 278 -2.11 8.18 -23.27
N LEU A 279 -1.14 8.98 -23.74
CA LEU A 279 -0.81 10.27 -23.10
C LEU A 279 -0.78 11.47 -24.07
N GLU A 280 -1.84 12.28 -24.03
CA GLU A 280 -2.05 13.50 -24.85
C GLU A 280 -1.25 14.75 -24.38
N ARG A 281 -0.63 14.73 -23.20
CA ARG A 281 0.06 15.91 -22.64
C ARG A 281 1.44 16.13 -23.27
N ARG A 282 1.76 17.38 -23.64
CA ARG A 282 3.08 17.80 -24.14
C ARG A 282 3.91 18.50 -23.06
N TRP A 283 5.22 18.25 -23.07
CA TRP A 283 6.27 18.90 -22.29
C TRP A 283 7.34 19.49 -23.23
N ASP A 284 8.10 20.48 -22.76
CA ASP A 284 9.28 21.04 -23.43
C ASP A 284 10.56 20.35 -22.92
N LEU A 285 11.10 19.42 -23.72
CA LEU A 285 12.37 18.74 -23.47
C LEU A 285 13.50 19.23 -24.39
N SER A 286 13.38 20.43 -24.98
CA SER A 286 14.40 20.99 -25.90
C SER A 286 15.78 21.20 -25.27
N SER A 287 15.87 21.29 -23.94
CA SER A 287 17.14 21.38 -23.23
C SER A 287 17.86 20.04 -23.08
N LEU A 288 17.17 18.91 -23.26
CA LEU A 288 17.73 17.58 -23.01
C LEU A 288 18.72 17.21 -24.12
N GLN A 289 19.98 17.00 -23.74
CA GLN A 289 21.08 16.73 -24.67
C GLN A 289 21.55 15.29 -24.61
N ARG A 290 21.60 14.69 -23.42
CA ARG A 290 22.13 13.33 -23.23
C ARG A 290 21.34 12.53 -22.20
N VAL A 291 20.91 11.34 -22.58
CA VAL A 291 20.36 10.31 -21.69
C VAL A 291 21.25 9.09 -21.79
N GLY A 292 22.01 8.82 -20.74
CA GLY A 292 22.84 7.63 -20.63
C GLY A 292 22.00 6.40 -20.29
N VAL A 293 22.04 5.37 -21.13
CA VAL A 293 21.30 4.12 -20.95
C VAL A 293 22.29 2.98 -20.69
N GLY A 294 22.07 2.23 -19.62
CA GLY A 294 22.91 1.11 -19.24
C GLY A 294 22.28 0.24 -18.14
N THR A 295 23.10 -0.29 -17.24
CA THR A 295 22.75 -1.24 -16.15
C THR A 295 22.48 -2.68 -16.60
N GLU A 296 21.86 -2.89 -17.74
CA GLU A 296 21.49 -4.20 -18.27
C GLU A 296 21.81 -4.28 -19.77
N MET A 297 21.60 -5.44 -20.39
CA MET A 297 21.70 -5.53 -21.85
C MET A 297 20.68 -4.58 -22.49
N VAL A 298 21.16 -3.63 -23.29
CA VAL A 298 20.35 -2.56 -23.84
C VAL A 298 19.49 -3.09 -24.99
N SER A 299 18.18 -2.82 -24.95
CA SER A 299 17.25 -3.17 -26.03
C SER A 299 17.24 -2.08 -27.11
N ARG A 300 17.68 -2.42 -28.34
CA ARG A 300 17.67 -1.51 -29.50
C ARG A 300 16.25 -0.99 -29.79
N ALA A 301 15.27 -1.87 -29.80
CA ALA A 301 13.87 -1.54 -30.11
C ALA A 301 13.28 -0.57 -29.07
N LEU A 302 13.54 -0.82 -27.78
CA LEU A 302 13.08 0.06 -26.72
C LEU A 302 13.77 1.43 -26.77
N CYS A 303 15.07 1.48 -27.04
CA CYS A 303 15.78 2.74 -27.26
C CYS A 303 15.16 3.55 -28.39
N LYS A 304 14.82 2.91 -29.52
CA LYS A 304 14.13 3.59 -30.63
C LYS A 304 12.80 4.19 -30.17
N ARG A 305 11.91 3.41 -29.55
CA ARG A 305 10.60 3.93 -29.10
C ARG A 305 10.74 5.04 -28.06
N PHE A 306 11.75 4.95 -27.19
CA PHE A 306 12.05 5.98 -26.21
C PHE A 306 12.56 7.28 -26.87
N ILE A 307 13.44 7.19 -27.88
CA ILE A 307 13.86 8.34 -28.69
C ILE A 307 12.64 8.98 -29.37
N ASP A 308 11.80 8.18 -30.04
CA ASP A 308 10.58 8.67 -30.69
C ASP A 308 9.70 9.44 -29.68
N ARG A 309 9.56 8.91 -28.46
CA ARG A 309 8.83 9.58 -27.38
C ARG A 309 9.47 10.88 -26.93
N LEU A 310 10.79 10.95 -26.76
CA LEU A 310 11.50 12.17 -26.37
C LEU A 310 11.43 13.25 -27.47
N VAL A 311 11.55 12.85 -28.73
CA VAL A 311 11.44 13.75 -29.90
C VAL A 311 10.04 14.35 -29.99
N CYS A 312 8.99 13.57 -29.75
CA CYS A 312 7.61 14.08 -29.65
C CYS A 312 7.42 15.14 -28.56
N GLN A 313 8.33 15.23 -27.59
CA GLN A 313 8.36 16.21 -26.50
C GLN A 313 9.43 17.30 -26.74
N GLY A 314 10.01 17.40 -27.93
CA GLY A 314 10.93 18.46 -28.34
C GLY A 314 12.42 18.20 -28.13
N ALA A 315 12.83 16.98 -27.73
CA ALA A 315 14.25 16.60 -27.71
C ALA A 315 14.79 16.31 -29.12
N THR A 316 16.12 16.23 -29.27
CA THR A 316 16.76 15.82 -30.53
C THR A 316 16.79 14.31 -30.70
N GLU A 317 16.96 13.81 -31.92
CA GLU A 317 17.14 12.36 -32.19
C GLU A 317 18.46 11.82 -31.60
N GLU A 318 19.47 12.68 -31.43
CA GLU A 318 20.82 12.33 -30.95
C GLU A 318 20.95 12.41 -29.42
N VAL A 319 19.88 12.08 -28.70
CA VAL A 319 19.80 12.30 -27.25
C VAL A 319 20.22 11.06 -26.43
N VAL A 320 20.17 9.85 -26.97
CA VAL A 320 20.47 8.61 -26.23
C VAL A 320 21.92 8.16 -26.43
N PHE A 321 22.61 7.83 -25.34
CA PHE A 321 23.99 7.31 -25.36
C PHE A 321 24.04 6.00 -24.59
N LEU A 322 24.64 4.97 -25.18
CA LEU A 322 24.76 3.66 -24.54
C LEU A 322 26.04 3.58 -23.71
N GLY A 323 25.99 2.82 -22.61
CA GLY A 323 27.15 2.58 -21.77
C GLY A 323 27.18 1.17 -21.19
N TYR A 324 28.39 0.67 -20.98
CA TYR A 324 28.65 -0.64 -20.38
C TYR A 324 29.56 -0.51 -19.16
N GLY A 325 29.20 -1.26 -18.11
CA GLY A 325 29.93 -1.26 -16.85
C GLY A 325 29.30 -2.12 -15.77
N LEU A 326 30.12 -2.58 -14.83
CA LEU A 326 29.74 -3.35 -13.64
C LEU A 326 30.01 -2.57 -12.36
N SER A 327 29.59 -3.09 -11.21
CA SER A 327 30.01 -2.52 -9.92
C SER A 327 31.53 -2.58 -9.79
N GLU A 328 32.11 -3.70 -10.21
CA GLU A 328 33.53 -4.06 -10.14
C GLU A 328 34.41 -3.24 -11.09
N CYS A 329 33.90 -2.80 -12.23
CA CYS A 329 34.71 -2.11 -13.23
C CYS A 329 34.24 -0.69 -13.54
N GLY A 330 33.04 -0.29 -13.14
CA GLY A 330 32.47 1.02 -13.48
C GLY A 330 32.16 1.15 -14.97
N PRO A 331 31.80 2.34 -15.47
CA PRO A 331 31.62 2.57 -16.90
C PRO A 331 32.98 2.41 -17.59
N VAL A 332 33.08 1.45 -18.51
CA VAL A 332 34.31 1.12 -19.25
C VAL A 332 34.17 1.33 -20.75
N ALA A 333 32.94 1.45 -21.26
CA ALA A 333 32.61 1.86 -22.63
C ALA A 333 31.37 2.74 -22.61
N GLY A 334 31.34 3.77 -23.47
CA GLY A 334 30.18 4.64 -23.63
C GLY A 334 30.51 6.13 -23.76
N GLY A 335 29.52 6.89 -24.26
CA GLY A 335 29.47 8.35 -24.15
C GLY A 335 30.23 9.15 -25.22
N GLN A 336 30.77 8.50 -26.26
CA GLN A 336 31.42 9.20 -27.37
C GLN A 336 30.44 9.51 -28.50
N ARG A 337 29.53 8.59 -28.84
CA ARG A 337 28.58 8.79 -29.94
C ARG A 337 27.14 8.53 -29.52
N PRO A 338 26.18 9.30 -30.06
CA PRO A 338 24.76 9.03 -29.83
C PRO A 338 24.38 7.71 -30.51
N PHE A 339 23.46 6.97 -29.89
CA PHE A 339 22.85 5.81 -30.47
C PHE A 339 21.99 6.22 -31.67
N ARG A 340 22.30 5.68 -32.85
CA ARG A 340 21.49 5.88 -34.06
C ARG A 340 20.82 4.56 -34.45
N PRO A 341 19.49 4.49 -34.53
CA PRO A 341 18.80 3.33 -35.09
C PRO A 341 18.99 3.32 -36.62
N LEU A 342 20.08 2.71 -37.11
CA LEU A 342 20.34 2.59 -38.55
C LEU A 342 19.38 1.58 -39.21
N ALA A 343 18.88 1.94 -40.41
CA ALA A 343 17.95 1.12 -41.19
C ALA A 343 18.56 -0.17 -41.78
N SER A 344 19.89 -0.28 -41.87
CA SER A 344 20.61 -1.38 -42.54
C SER A 344 21.32 -2.37 -41.59
N GLU A 345 21.17 -2.22 -40.27
CA GLU A 345 21.69 -3.18 -39.29
C GLU A 345 20.65 -4.29 -39.00
N THR A 346 20.21 -4.97 -40.07
CA THR A 346 19.15 -5.99 -40.04
C THR A 346 19.60 -7.34 -39.47
N GLU A 347 20.89 -7.55 -39.19
CA GLU A 347 21.40 -8.90 -38.86
C GLU A 347 21.74 -9.14 -37.37
N SER A 348 21.88 -8.12 -36.51
CA SER A 348 22.23 -8.32 -35.09
C SER A 348 21.31 -7.58 -34.11
N MET A 349 20.79 -8.34 -33.13
CA MET A 349 19.77 -7.86 -32.18
C MET A 349 20.34 -7.15 -30.93
N SER A 350 21.59 -7.39 -30.54
CA SER A 350 22.27 -6.64 -29.45
C SER A 350 22.81 -5.31 -29.97
N ALA A 351 22.77 -4.24 -29.17
CA ALA A 351 23.26 -2.91 -29.59
C ALA A 351 24.80 -2.83 -29.58
N LEU A 352 25.37 -2.16 -30.58
CA LEU A 352 26.75 -1.71 -30.51
C LEU A 352 26.82 -0.60 -29.45
N ILE A 353 27.60 -0.81 -28.39
CA ILE A 353 27.58 0.08 -27.22
C ILE A 353 28.41 1.33 -27.51
N ASP A 354 29.74 1.22 -27.40
CA ASP A 354 30.69 2.26 -27.78
C ASP A 354 32.12 1.70 -27.69
N VAL A 355 33.10 2.55 -27.98
CA VAL A 355 34.52 2.31 -27.68
C VAL A 355 34.82 2.48 -26.18
N PRO A 356 36.00 2.02 -25.68
CA PRO A 356 36.34 2.21 -24.29
C PRO A 356 36.38 3.69 -23.88
N THR A 357 35.95 3.96 -22.66
CA THR A 357 36.10 5.29 -22.04
C THR A 357 37.57 5.63 -21.82
N ARG A 358 37.87 6.91 -21.56
CA ARG A 358 39.26 7.38 -21.41
C ARG A 358 40.00 6.66 -20.29
N GLY A 359 41.18 6.15 -20.60
CA GLY A 359 42.00 5.37 -19.67
C GLY A 359 41.61 3.89 -19.54
N HIS A 360 40.58 3.43 -20.26
CA HIS A 360 40.14 2.03 -20.24
C HIS A 360 40.61 1.26 -21.46
N ALA A 361 40.71 -0.05 -21.29
CA ALA A 361 40.95 -0.99 -22.35
C ALA A 361 39.97 -2.15 -22.24
N ILE A 362 39.58 -2.68 -23.40
CA ILE A 362 38.72 -3.85 -23.52
C ILE A 362 39.44 -4.85 -24.42
N ARG A 363 39.45 -6.13 -24.00
CA ARG A 363 39.87 -7.24 -24.84
C ARG A 363 38.86 -8.38 -24.80
N ILE A 364 38.87 -9.19 -25.85
CA ILE A 364 38.03 -10.39 -25.98
C ILE A 364 38.94 -11.61 -26.09
N VAL A 365 38.70 -12.61 -25.26
CA VAL A 365 39.53 -13.82 -25.17
C VAL A 365 38.72 -15.11 -25.30
N ASP A 366 39.36 -16.20 -25.72
CA ASP A 366 38.78 -17.54 -25.71
C ASP A 366 38.75 -18.18 -24.31
N GLY A 367 38.29 -19.43 -24.22
CA GLY A 367 38.20 -20.18 -22.95
C GLY A 367 39.56 -20.49 -22.31
N GLN A 368 40.66 -20.30 -23.02
CA GLN A 368 42.03 -20.48 -22.56
C GLN A 368 42.69 -19.12 -22.21
N GLY A 369 41.98 -18.01 -22.37
CA GLY A 369 42.48 -16.66 -22.09
C GLY A 369 43.34 -16.07 -23.22
N LYS A 370 43.28 -16.64 -24.43
CA LYS A 370 44.01 -16.12 -25.60
C LYS A 370 43.15 -15.12 -26.38
N LEU A 371 43.77 -14.02 -26.83
CA LEU A 371 43.11 -13.05 -27.71
C LEU A 371 42.58 -13.72 -28.99
N ILE A 372 41.35 -13.40 -29.33
CA ILE A 372 40.69 -13.85 -30.57
C ILE A 372 40.57 -12.68 -31.57
N PRO A 373 40.37 -12.96 -32.88
CA PRO A 373 40.03 -11.93 -33.85
C PRO A 373 38.76 -11.12 -33.49
N GLU A 374 38.67 -9.88 -33.96
CA GLU A 374 37.44 -9.09 -33.93
C GLU A 374 36.27 -9.84 -34.59
N ARG A 375 35.05 -9.48 -34.20
CA ARG A 375 33.79 -10.11 -34.64
C ARG A 375 33.64 -11.58 -34.23
N GLN A 376 34.51 -12.13 -33.38
CA GLN A 376 34.32 -13.42 -32.71
C GLN A 376 33.89 -13.22 -31.26
N THR A 377 32.86 -13.95 -30.84
CA THR A 377 32.37 -13.91 -29.46
C THR A 377 33.35 -14.62 -28.51
N GLY A 378 33.74 -13.93 -27.45
CA GLY A 378 34.55 -14.48 -26.37
C GLY A 378 34.29 -13.75 -25.05
N LEU A 379 35.14 -14.01 -24.05
CA LEU A 379 35.06 -13.40 -22.73
C LEU A 379 35.54 -11.96 -22.79
N ILE A 380 34.73 -11.04 -22.27
CA ILE A 380 35.09 -9.65 -22.11
C ILE A 380 36.01 -9.53 -20.89
N GLU A 381 37.21 -9.02 -21.11
CA GLU A 381 38.11 -8.62 -20.04
C GLU A 381 38.42 -7.13 -20.16
N VAL A 382 38.45 -6.45 -19.02
CA VAL A 382 38.58 -4.99 -18.99
C VAL A 382 39.71 -4.56 -18.07
N GLN A 383 40.32 -3.44 -18.41
CA GLN A 383 41.39 -2.85 -17.63
C GLN A 383 41.20 -1.33 -17.61
N GLY A 384 41.56 -0.69 -16.51
CA GLY A 384 41.48 0.76 -16.39
C GLY A 384 41.45 1.24 -14.95
N PRO A 385 41.33 2.55 -14.74
CA PRO A 385 41.49 3.14 -13.41
C PRO A 385 40.23 3.01 -12.52
N THR A 386 39.10 2.55 -13.06
CA THR A 386 37.83 2.34 -12.33
C THR A 386 37.66 0.93 -11.76
N MET A 387 38.64 0.04 -11.98
CA MET A 387 38.61 -1.32 -11.46
C MET A 387 38.55 -1.31 -9.94
N THR A 388 37.77 -2.23 -9.39
CA THR A 388 37.74 -2.54 -7.97
C THR A 388 39.11 -3.06 -7.53
N THR A 389 39.43 -2.91 -6.24
CA THR A 389 40.58 -3.60 -5.64
C THR A 389 40.24 -5.03 -5.20
N GLY A 390 38.98 -5.45 -5.35
CA GLY A 390 38.49 -6.79 -5.00
C GLY A 390 37.25 -6.74 -4.10
N TYR A 391 36.83 -7.92 -3.64
CA TYR A 391 35.74 -8.08 -2.69
C TYR A 391 36.25 -7.97 -1.25
N HIS A 392 35.66 -7.09 -0.46
CA HIS A 392 36.10 -6.83 0.91
C HIS A 392 35.98 -8.09 1.77
N GLY A 393 37.11 -8.52 2.37
CA GLY A 393 37.18 -9.70 3.24
C GLY A 393 37.09 -11.05 2.53
N ASP A 394 37.16 -11.10 1.18
CA ASP A 394 37.10 -12.34 0.40
C ASP A 394 38.28 -12.41 -0.59
N ILE A 395 39.41 -12.95 -0.10
CA ILE A 395 40.69 -12.97 -0.82
C ILE A 395 40.61 -13.87 -2.05
N ASP A 396 39.95 -15.02 -1.96
CA ASP A 396 39.90 -16.01 -3.03
C ASP A 396 39.01 -15.53 -4.18
N ALA A 397 37.83 -14.97 -3.88
CA ALA A 397 37.00 -14.34 -4.88
C ALA A 397 37.73 -13.15 -5.55
N SER A 398 38.45 -12.34 -4.77
CA SER A 398 39.22 -11.20 -5.29
C SER A 398 40.34 -11.64 -6.24
N LYS A 399 41.08 -12.70 -5.91
CA LYS A 399 42.13 -13.24 -6.80
C LYS A 399 41.53 -13.78 -8.09
N SER A 400 40.39 -14.46 -8.00
CA SER A 400 39.73 -15.05 -9.18
C SER A 400 39.20 -14.01 -10.18
N LEU A 401 38.95 -12.78 -9.69
CA LEU A 401 38.41 -11.66 -10.46
C LEU A 401 39.40 -11.11 -11.48
N PHE A 402 40.70 -11.27 -11.26
CA PHE A 402 41.74 -10.77 -12.15
C PHE A 402 42.52 -11.89 -12.81
N THR A 403 42.92 -11.67 -14.06
CA THR A 403 43.93 -12.48 -14.73
C THR A 403 45.32 -12.22 -14.14
N PRO A 404 46.29 -13.15 -14.31
CA PRO A 404 47.67 -12.92 -13.89
C PRO A 404 48.31 -11.65 -14.48
N ASP A 405 47.87 -11.22 -15.67
CA ASP A 405 48.34 -10.02 -16.35
C ASP A 405 47.50 -8.76 -16.06
N GLY A 406 46.63 -8.80 -15.03
CA GLY A 406 45.98 -7.62 -14.45
C GLY A 406 44.75 -7.11 -15.19
N TRP A 407 44.04 -7.99 -15.91
CA TRP A 407 42.74 -7.70 -16.50
C TRP A 407 41.62 -8.22 -15.62
N LEU A 408 40.57 -7.43 -15.46
CA LEU A 408 39.37 -7.83 -14.74
C LEU A 408 38.51 -8.71 -15.63
N ARG A 409 38.20 -9.92 -15.15
CA ARG A 409 37.28 -10.86 -15.76
C ARG A 409 35.84 -10.42 -15.45
N THR A 410 35.12 -9.93 -16.44
CA THR A 410 33.76 -9.42 -16.23
C THR A 410 32.75 -10.56 -16.05
N GLY A 411 33.07 -11.75 -16.56
CA GLY A 411 32.13 -12.84 -16.71
C GLY A 411 31.08 -12.59 -17.81
N ASP A 412 31.23 -11.52 -18.59
CA ASP A 412 30.37 -11.18 -19.72
C ASP A 412 30.97 -11.68 -21.04
N LEU A 413 30.11 -11.98 -22.01
CA LEU A 413 30.47 -12.37 -23.37
C LEU A 413 30.22 -11.22 -24.34
N GLY A 414 31.08 -11.11 -25.36
CA GLY A 414 30.95 -10.10 -26.38
C GLY A 414 32.00 -10.22 -27.47
N TYR A 415 31.97 -9.27 -28.39
CA TYR A 415 33.00 -9.10 -29.41
C TYR A 415 33.26 -7.61 -29.67
N LEU A 416 34.41 -7.33 -30.28
CA LEU A 416 34.71 -6.00 -30.81
C LEU A 416 34.42 -5.94 -32.30
N GLU A 417 33.86 -4.82 -32.73
CA GLU A 417 33.56 -4.51 -34.12
C GLU A 417 34.11 -3.13 -34.43
N ASP A 418 35.21 -3.04 -35.16
CA ASP A 418 35.85 -1.77 -35.52
C ASP A 418 36.19 -0.92 -34.27
N GLY A 419 36.58 -1.60 -33.18
CA GLY A 419 36.89 -1.02 -31.87
C GLY A 419 35.69 -0.76 -30.95
N TYR A 420 34.47 -0.98 -31.42
CA TYR A 420 33.25 -0.83 -30.62
C TYR A 420 32.89 -2.13 -29.92
N LEU A 421 32.47 -2.05 -28.66
CA LEU A 421 32.03 -3.20 -27.89
C LEU A 421 30.59 -3.57 -28.22
N ARG A 422 30.37 -4.84 -28.54
CA ARG A 422 29.05 -5.48 -28.49
C ARG A 422 29.03 -6.52 -27.39
N VAL A 423 28.10 -6.39 -26.45
CA VAL A 423 27.88 -7.37 -25.38
C VAL A 423 26.81 -8.35 -25.86
N THR A 424 27.14 -9.63 -25.82
CA THR A 424 26.29 -10.71 -26.32
C THR A 424 25.72 -11.59 -25.22
N GLY A 425 26.20 -11.47 -23.96
CA GLY A 425 25.63 -12.18 -22.81
C GLY A 425 26.56 -12.31 -21.62
N ARG A 426 26.38 -13.35 -20.79
CA ARG A 426 27.32 -13.69 -19.70
C ARG A 426 27.81 -15.12 -19.83
N GLN A 427 29.04 -15.38 -19.43
CA GLN A 427 29.67 -16.70 -19.43
C GLN A 427 28.90 -17.72 -18.57
N LYS A 428 28.36 -17.28 -17.43
CA LYS A 428 27.49 -18.09 -16.57
C LYS A 428 26.04 -18.18 -17.08
N GLU A 429 25.74 -17.52 -18.19
CA GLU A 429 24.44 -17.46 -18.87
C GLU A 429 24.61 -17.92 -20.33
N VAL A 430 25.35 -19.03 -20.48
CA VAL A 430 25.55 -19.77 -21.72
C VAL A 430 24.75 -21.06 -21.61
N LEU A 431 23.99 -21.40 -22.65
CA LEU A 431 23.37 -22.71 -22.78
C LEU A 431 24.35 -23.64 -23.48
N VAL A 432 24.54 -24.85 -22.95
CA VAL A 432 25.33 -25.90 -23.58
C VAL A 432 24.39 -27.00 -24.06
N VAL A 433 23.96 -26.91 -25.31
CA VAL A 433 23.03 -27.87 -25.92
C VAL A 433 23.79 -28.74 -26.92
N ASN A 434 23.74 -30.07 -26.78
CA ASN A 434 24.45 -31.00 -27.67
C ASN A 434 25.95 -30.71 -27.83
N ALA A 435 26.64 -30.32 -26.74
CA ALA A 435 28.05 -29.91 -26.72
C ALA A 435 28.39 -28.62 -27.50
N VAL A 436 27.39 -27.88 -27.99
CA VAL A 436 27.53 -26.56 -28.61
C VAL A 436 27.12 -25.48 -27.60
N LYS A 437 27.90 -24.40 -27.52
CA LYS A 437 27.67 -23.28 -26.59
C LYS A 437 26.91 -22.15 -27.28
N TYR A 438 25.79 -21.74 -26.70
CA TYR A 438 24.95 -20.65 -27.18
C TYR A 438 24.86 -19.54 -26.13
N SER A 439 24.95 -18.28 -26.54
CA SER A 439 24.72 -17.16 -25.63
C SER A 439 23.22 -16.97 -25.37
N CYS A 440 22.77 -16.99 -24.12
CA CYS A 440 21.35 -16.74 -23.80
C CYS A 440 20.88 -15.39 -24.35
N ALA A 441 21.68 -14.33 -24.20
CA ALA A 441 21.29 -12.98 -24.56
C ALA A 441 21.17 -12.76 -26.08
N GLU A 442 21.87 -13.56 -26.89
CA GLU A 442 21.71 -13.56 -28.35
C GLU A 442 20.37 -14.17 -28.76
N ILE A 443 20.02 -15.31 -28.15
CA ILE A 443 18.74 -15.98 -28.34
C ILE A 443 17.59 -15.08 -27.86
N ASP A 444 17.72 -14.47 -26.69
CA ASP A 444 16.75 -13.52 -26.12
C ASP A 444 16.43 -12.40 -27.09
N ALA A 445 17.47 -11.80 -27.65
CA ALA A 445 17.35 -10.66 -28.54
C ALA A 445 16.77 -11.10 -29.90
N SER A 446 17.17 -12.25 -30.45
CA SER A 446 16.59 -12.86 -31.65
C SER A 446 15.10 -13.14 -31.50
N LEU A 447 14.68 -13.70 -30.38
CA LEU A 447 13.28 -14.02 -30.13
C LEU A 447 12.47 -12.76 -29.84
N GLN A 448 13.05 -11.76 -29.19
CA GLN A 448 12.47 -10.41 -29.05
C GLN A 448 12.26 -9.70 -30.40
N ALA A 449 12.92 -10.15 -31.48
CA ALA A 449 12.72 -9.59 -32.81
C ALA A 449 11.43 -10.09 -33.49
N LEU A 450 10.85 -11.18 -32.99
CA LEU A 450 9.66 -11.77 -33.59
C LEU A 450 8.44 -10.90 -33.34
N ASN A 451 7.56 -10.81 -34.34
CA ASN A 451 6.33 -10.02 -34.23
C ASN A 451 5.48 -10.50 -33.06
N GLY A 452 5.05 -9.55 -32.23
CA GLY A 452 4.22 -9.83 -31.06
C GLY A 452 5.00 -10.22 -29.81
N ILE A 453 6.31 -9.94 -29.73
CA ILE A 453 7.15 -10.18 -28.55
C ILE A 453 7.83 -8.88 -28.11
N SER A 454 7.63 -8.49 -26.85
CA SER A 454 8.24 -7.29 -26.27
C SER A 454 9.50 -7.61 -25.47
N GLN A 455 9.56 -8.80 -24.84
CA GLN A 455 10.73 -9.34 -24.13
C GLN A 455 10.76 -10.87 -24.30
N ALA A 456 11.94 -11.48 -24.28
CA ALA A 456 12.12 -12.94 -24.29
C ALA A 456 13.45 -13.28 -23.62
N TYR A 457 13.44 -14.31 -22.78
CA TYR A 457 14.57 -14.74 -21.95
C TYR A 457 14.67 -16.26 -21.90
N VAL A 458 15.73 -16.82 -22.48
CA VAL A 458 16.10 -18.23 -22.49
C VAL A 458 17.02 -18.55 -21.31
N PHE A 459 16.93 -19.78 -20.79
CA PHE A 459 17.73 -20.26 -19.67
C PHE A 459 17.80 -21.80 -19.64
N SER A 460 18.83 -22.31 -18.97
CA SER A 460 19.08 -23.75 -18.82
C SER A 460 18.31 -24.31 -17.63
N LEU A 461 17.87 -25.55 -17.75
CA LEU A 461 17.35 -26.34 -16.64
C LEU A 461 18.40 -27.36 -16.18
N PRO A 462 18.51 -27.60 -14.86
CA PRO A 462 19.36 -28.68 -14.35
C PRO A 462 18.93 -30.02 -14.94
N ALA A 463 19.87 -30.78 -15.49
CA ALA A 463 19.66 -32.14 -15.94
C ALA A 463 20.31 -33.15 -14.98
N SER A 464 19.70 -34.31 -14.81
CA SER A 464 20.37 -35.49 -14.25
C SER A 464 21.56 -35.88 -15.13
N ALA A 465 22.58 -36.49 -14.55
CA ALA A 465 23.93 -36.70 -15.11
C ALA A 465 24.01 -37.32 -16.53
N ASP A 466 22.91 -37.86 -17.07
CA ASP A 466 22.87 -38.64 -18.32
C ASP A 466 22.12 -37.96 -19.48
N GLN A 467 21.59 -36.73 -19.34
CA GLN A 467 20.65 -36.15 -20.35
C GLN A 467 21.05 -34.81 -21.01
N GLY A 468 22.19 -34.20 -20.67
CA GLY A 468 22.58 -32.89 -21.22
C GLY A 468 21.67 -31.73 -20.78
N GLU A 469 22.10 -30.46 -20.93
CA GLU A 469 21.31 -29.31 -20.46
C GLU A 469 20.01 -29.17 -21.27
N ARG A 470 18.88 -29.08 -20.56
CA ARG A 470 17.56 -28.83 -21.15
C ARG A 470 17.32 -27.32 -21.24
N VAL A 471 16.69 -26.85 -22.32
CA VAL A 471 16.48 -25.40 -22.55
C VAL A 471 15.04 -25.00 -22.36
N ALA A 472 14.82 -23.86 -21.71
CA ALA A 472 13.52 -23.25 -21.53
C ALA A 472 13.55 -21.74 -21.78
N LEU A 473 12.36 -21.16 -21.97
CA LEU A 473 12.20 -19.75 -22.29
C LEU A 473 10.95 -19.16 -21.64
N VAL A 474 11.08 -17.92 -21.17
CA VAL A 474 9.94 -17.05 -20.86
C VAL A 474 9.92 -15.86 -21.82
N TYR A 475 8.74 -15.38 -22.21
CA TYR A 475 8.61 -14.21 -23.09
C TYR A 475 7.39 -13.37 -22.75
N VAL A 476 7.43 -12.09 -23.07
CA VAL A 476 6.36 -11.12 -22.86
C VAL A 476 5.80 -10.76 -24.24
N PRO A 477 4.49 -10.91 -24.49
CA PRO A 477 3.90 -10.52 -25.75
C PRO A 477 3.96 -8.99 -25.96
N ASP A 478 4.12 -8.54 -27.21
CA ASP A 478 3.98 -7.13 -27.61
C ASP A 478 2.60 -6.93 -28.23
N ILE A 479 1.69 -6.32 -27.46
CA ILE A 479 0.30 -6.13 -27.84
C ILE A 479 0.07 -4.63 -28.01
N GLY A 480 -0.16 -4.18 -29.24
CA GLY A 480 -0.58 -2.81 -29.49
C GLY A 480 -1.95 -2.53 -28.85
N PRO A 481 -2.25 -1.27 -28.49
CA PRO A 481 -3.53 -0.92 -27.88
C PRO A 481 -4.70 -1.36 -28.77
N GLY A 482 -5.64 -2.11 -28.18
CA GLY A 482 -6.84 -2.63 -28.85
C GLY A 482 -6.66 -3.94 -29.64
N GLN A 483 -5.50 -4.59 -29.62
CA GLN A 483 -5.30 -5.90 -30.26
C GLN A 483 -5.26 -7.04 -29.25
N THR A 484 -5.51 -8.27 -29.71
CA THR A 484 -5.36 -9.50 -28.93
C THR A 484 -4.18 -10.27 -29.52
N ALA A 485 -3.14 -10.53 -28.74
CA ALA A 485 -1.98 -11.31 -29.22
C ALA A 485 -2.36 -12.79 -29.39
N ASN A 486 -2.06 -13.34 -30.57
CA ASN A 486 -2.22 -14.77 -30.81
C ASN A 486 -1.05 -15.54 -30.19
N ILE A 487 -1.16 -15.81 -28.88
CA ILE A 487 -0.12 -16.50 -28.07
C ILE A 487 0.31 -17.82 -28.71
N ALA A 488 -0.63 -18.63 -29.20
CA ALA A 488 -0.31 -19.90 -29.85
C ALA A 488 0.53 -19.72 -31.13
N ALA A 489 0.25 -18.68 -31.94
CA ALA A 489 1.06 -18.36 -33.11
C ALA A 489 2.45 -17.84 -32.74
N ILE A 490 2.55 -17.05 -31.66
CA ILE A 490 3.82 -16.52 -31.16
C ILE A 490 4.69 -17.65 -30.61
N GLU A 491 4.16 -18.53 -29.77
CA GLU A 491 4.91 -19.69 -29.25
C GLU A 491 5.31 -20.65 -30.37
N SER A 492 4.45 -20.85 -31.37
CA SER A 492 4.79 -21.61 -32.57
C SER A 492 5.96 -20.98 -33.33
N ALA A 493 5.95 -19.65 -33.51
CA ALA A 493 7.04 -18.92 -34.13
C ALA A 493 8.34 -18.98 -33.32
N ILE A 494 8.28 -18.85 -31.98
CA ILE A 494 9.43 -19.00 -31.09
C ILE A 494 10.04 -20.40 -31.20
N ARG A 495 9.20 -21.45 -31.09
CA ARG A 495 9.67 -22.85 -31.15
C ARG A 495 10.27 -23.17 -32.51
N LYS A 496 9.66 -22.67 -33.60
CA LYS A 496 10.20 -22.79 -34.95
C LYS A 496 11.55 -22.06 -35.08
N ALA A 497 11.65 -20.82 -34.61
CA ALA A 497 12.90 -20.06 -34.64
C ALA A 497 14.02 -20.76 -33.84
N CYS A 498 13.71 -21.34 -32.68
CA CYS A 498 14.66 -22.13 -31.89
C CYS A 498 15.18 -23.35 -32.66
N ALA A 499 14.28 -24.09 -33.30
CA ALA A 499 14.62 -25.29 -34.06
C ALA A 499 15.41 -24.97 -35.35
N ASP A 500 14.93 -24.02 -36.15
CA ASP A 500 15.51 -23.69 -37.47
C ASP A 500 16.87 -22.96 -37.33
N GLN A 501 17.00 -22.04 -36.39
CA GLN A 501 18.17 -21.15 -36.28
C GLN A 501 19.25 -21.67 -35.33
N TYR A 502 18.86 -22.36 -34.25
CA TYR A 502 19.82 -22.82 -33.23
C TYR A 502 19.92 -24.34 -33.15
N GLY A 503 19.06 -25.09 -33.85
CA GLY A 503 19.14 -26.55 -33.93
C GLY A 503 18.74 -27.28 -32.65
N PHE A 504 18.00 -26.61 -31.75
CA PHE A 504 17.48 -27.23 -30.52
C PHE A 504 16.02 -26.86 -30.24
N GLY A 505 15.34 -27.76 -29.52
CA GLY A 505 13.97 -27.55 -29.06
C GLY A 505 13.90 -26.91 -27.66
N LEU A 506 12.83 -26.16 -27.40
CA LEU A 506 12.50 -25.67 -26.07
C LEU A 506 11.64 -26.70 -25.32
N MET A 507 12.08 -27.11 -24.13
CA MET A 507 11.27 -27.91 -23.21
C MET A 507 10.06 -27.11 -22.70
N HIS A 508 10.29 -25.85 -22.33
CA HIS A 508 9.25 -24.93 -21.90
C HIS A 508 9.37 -23.61 -22.65
N CYS A 509 8.24 -23.05 -23.06
CA CYS A 509 8.11 -21.71 -23.64
C CYS A 509 6.88 -21.11 -22.97
N LEU A 510 7.06 -20.04 -22.19
CA LEU A 510 6.04 -19.52 -21.30
C LEU A 510 5.82 -18.03 -21.57
N ALA A 511 4.60 -17.64 -21.93
CA ALA A 511 4.19 -16.24 -21.91
C ALA A 511 4.09 -15.76 -20.45
N VAL A 512 4.75 -14.64 -20.13
CA VAL A 512 4.78 -14.01 -18.80
C VAL A 512 4.59 -12.51 -18.94
N ASP A 513 4.09 -11.86 -17.90
CA ASP A 513 4.05 -10.40 -17.84
C ASP A 513 5.45 -9.83 -17.61
N ALA A 514 5.69 -8.62 -18.13
CA ALA A 514 6.98 -7.92 -17.96
C ALA A 514 7.42 -7.76 -16.49
N ALA A 515 6.47 -7.75 -15.56
CA ALA A 515 6.68 -7.64 -14.12
C ALA A 515 7.12 -8.96 -13.45
N GLN A 516 6.86 -10.11 -14.09
CA GLN A 516 7.24 -11.44 -13.60
C GLN A 516 8.68 -11.82 -13.96
N ILE A 517 9.30 -11.08 -14.90
CA ILE A 517 10.71 -11.26 -15.20
C ILE A 517 11.53 -10.81 -13.98
N PRO A 518 12.21 -11.74 -13.28
CA PRO A 518 12.93 -11.44 -12.05
C PRO A 518 14.03 -10.43 -12.36
N ARG A 519 13.96 -9.28 -11.70
CA ARG A 519 14.89 -8.17 -11.91
C ARG A 519 15.43 -7.65 -10.59
N THR A 520 16.66 -7.16 -10.61
CA THR A 520 17.24 -6.43 -9.48
C THR A 520 16.50 -5.10 -9.27
N ARG A 521 16.76 -4.41 -8.16
CA ARG A 521 16.21 -3.06 -7.87
C ARG A 521 16.52 -2.01 -8.94
N THR A 522 17.51 -2.26 -9.81
CA THR A 522 17.87 -1.37 -10.91
C THR A 522 17.26 -1.79 -12.24
N GLY A 523 16.42 -2.83 -12.23
CA GLY A 523 15.78 -3.39 -13.41
C GLY A 523 16.58 -4.48 -14.13
N LYS A 524 17.75 -4.93 -13.64
CA LYS A 524 18.54 -5.95 -14.36
C LYS A 524 17.94 -7.34 -14.21
N LEU A 525 17.83 -8.11 -15.29
CA LEU A 525 17.40 -9.52 -15.24
C LEU A 525 18.26 -10.36 -14.27
N VAL A 526 17.61 -11.22 -13.48
CA VAL A 526 18.24 -12.23 -12.62
C VAL A 526 17.95 -13.62 -13.21
N ARG A 527 18.73 -14.01 -14.23
CA ARG A 527 18.44 -15.21 -15.06
C ARG A 527 18.43 -16.52 -14.28
N ALA A 528 19.23 -16.63 -13.21
CA ALA A 528 19.25 -17.80 -12.33
C ALA A 528 17.94 -18.04 -11.57
N GLN A 529 17.07 -17.03 -11.49
CA GLN A 529 15.72 -17.15 -10.92
C GLN A 529 14.65 -17.47 -11.97
N LEU A 530 14.99 -17.47 -13.27
CA LEU A 530 14.05 -17.90 -14.31
C LEU A 530 13.66 -19.40 -14.20
N PRO A 531 14.56 -20.33 -13.84
CA PRO A 531 14.18 -21.70 -13.51
C PRO A 531 13.11 -21.82 -12.41
N GLU A 532 13.05 -20.88 -11.47
CA GLU A 532 12.02 -20.85 -10.43
C GLU A 532 10.62 -20.60 -11.03
N LEU A 533 10.55 -19.97 -12.22
CA LEU A 533 9.31 -19.85 -13.00
C LEU A 533 8.86 -21.19 -13.60
N LEU A 534 9.72 -22.22 -13.66
CA LEU A 534 9.41 -23.56 -14.18
C LEU A 534 9.24 -24.64 -13.11
N ALA A 535 9.62 -24.39 -11.85
CA ALA A 535 9.68 -25.38 -10.78
C ALA A 535 8.30 -25.82 -10.23
N ARG A 536 7.35 -26.11 -11.13
CA ARG A 536 6.10 -26.78 -10.80
C ARG A 536 6.10 -28.19 -11.38
N PRO A 537 6.39 -29.25 -10.59
CA PRO A 537 6.04 -30.60 -10.99
C PRO A 537 4.52 -30.73 -11.00
N VAL A 538 3.99 -31.19 -12.12
CA VAL A 538 2.59 -31.52 -12.35
C VAL A 538 2.46 -33.05 -12.28
N GLU A 539 1.47 -33.56 -11.55
CA GLU A 539 0.75 -34.77 -11.98
C GLU A 539 -0.71 -34.78 -11.52
N THR A 540 -1.55 -34.43 -12.49
CA THR A 540 -2.96 -34.75 -12.78
C THR A 540 -3.82 -35.54 -11.79
N VAL A 541 -4.99 -34.96 -11.47
CA VAL A 541 -6.27 -35.68 -11.42
C VAL A 541 -7.21 -35.13 -12.49
N LYS A 542 -7.95 -36.05 -13.11
CA LYS A 542 -8.67 -36.02 -14.39
C LYS A 542 -9.69 -34.88 -14.57
N PRO A 543 -9.95 -34.47 -15.83
CA PRO A 543 -10.99 -33.49 -16.16
C PRO A 543 -12.36 -34.09 -15.82
N HIS A 544 -13.10 -33.42 -14.94
CA HIS A 544 -14.55 -33.55 -14.92
C HIS A 544 -15.11 -32.44 -15.77
N SER A 545 -15.83 -32.85 -16.80
CA SER A 545 -16.57 -32.06 -17.77
C SER A 545 -17.42 -30.95 -17.11
N GLY A 546 -17.13 -29.69 -17.43
CA GLY A 546 -17.91 -28.50 -17.02
C GLY A 546 -17.48 -27.24 -17.77
N ASP A 547 -18.39 -26.27 -17.87
CA ASP A 547 -18.47 -25.13 -18.82
C ASP A 547 -17.18 -24.28 -19.05
N GLY A 548 -16.74 -24.15 -20.31
CA GLY A 548 -15.40 -23.67 -20.72
C GLY A 548 -15.04 -22.20 -20.46
N ARG A 549 -15.90 -21.42 -19.81
CA ARG A 549 -15.58 -20.07 -19.31
C ARG A 549 -15.10 -20.08 -17.87
N LEU A 550 -15.45 -21.11 -17.08
CA LEU A 550 -15.12 -21.20 -15.66
C LEU A 550 -13.64 -21.48 -15.43
N ASP A 551 -13.09 -22.42 -16.19
CA ASP A 551 -11.69 -22.83 -16.12
C ASP A 551 -10.72 -21.72 -16.58
N GLU A 552 -11.13 -20.89 -17.54
CA GLU A 552 -10.32 -19.78 -18.07
C GLU A 552 -10.20 -18.65 -17.04
N MET A 553 -11.29 -18.33 -16.36
CA MET A 553 -11.35 -17.32 -15.32
C MET A 553 -10.65 -17.78 -14.04
N GLN A 554 -10.74 -19.08 -13.72
CA GLN A 554 -9.99 -19.73 -12.64
C GLN A 554 -8.50 -19.58 -12.88
N GLY A 555 -8.07 -19.90 -14.11
CA GLY A 555 -6.70 -19.72 -14.53
C GLY A 555 -6.23 -18.26 -14.38
N ARG A 556 -7.03 -17.27 -14.76
CA ARG A 556 -6.64 -15.86 -14.65
C ARG A 556 -6.54 -15.41 -13.19
N ILE A 557 -7.49 -15.74 -12.33
CA ILE A 557 -7.44 -15.38 -10.90
C ILE A 557 -6.28 -16.10 -10.21
N ALA A 558 -6.08 -17.39 -10.47
CA ALA A 558 -4.92 -18.13 -9.96
C ALA A 558 -3.59 -17.57 -10.48
N GLY A 559 -3.60 -17.05 -11.71
CA GLY A 559 -2.47 -16.36 -12.32
C GLY A 559 -2.14 -15.04 -11.64
N ILE A 560 -3.15 -14.24 -11.30
CA ILE A 560 -2.97 -12.97 -10.59
C ILE A 560 -2.63 -13.24 -9.11
N MET A 561 -3.27 -14.20 -8.45
CA MET A 561 -2.99 -14.56 -7.05
C MET A 561 -1.54 -15.01 -6.88
N ALA A 562 -1.05 -15.86 -7.80
CA ALA A 562 0.32 -16.35 -7.83
C ALA A 562 1.40 -15.25 -7.98
N GLN A 563 1.03 -14.01 -8.32
CA GLN A 563 1.96 -12.87 -8.39
C GLN A 563 2.29 -12.29 -7.01
N PHE A 564 1.53 -12.66 -5.97
CA PHE A 564 1.61 -12.05 -4.64
C PHE A 564 1.88 -13.05 -3.50
N ILE A 565 2.07 -14.33 -3.83
CA ILE A 565 2.37 -15.44 -2.90
C ILE A 565 3.64 -16.19 -3.36
N GLU A 566 4.34 -16.89 -2.46
CA GLU A 566 5.62 -17.54 -2.77
C GLU A 566 5.42 -19.04 -3.09
N GLY A 567 5.61 -19.47 -4.35
CA GLY A 567 5.60 -20.90 -4.74
C GLY A 567 4.66 -21.30 -5.89
N THR A 568 4.20 -22.56 -5.87
CA THR A 568 3.34 -23.21 -6.90
C THR A 568 1.98 -22.51 -7.13
N ARG A 569 1.22 -22.86 -8.17
CA ARG A 569 0.02 -22.08 -8.55
C ARG A 569 -0.99 -22.37 -7.46
N PRO A 570 -1.58 -21.34 -6.84
CA PRO A 570 -2.63 -21.58 -5.86
C PRO A 570 -3.72 -22.39 -6.55
N ASP A 571 -4.08 -23.54 -5.98
CA ASP A 571 -5.25 -24.30 -6.39
C ASP A 571 -6.51 -23.54 -5.97
N ILE A 572 -7.64 -23.92 -6.54
CA ILE A 572 -8.88 -23.15 -6.44
C ILE A 572 -9.29 -22.89 -4.98
N ASP A 573 -8.98 -23.80 -4.05
CA ASP A 573 -9.31 -23.71 -2.63
C ASP A 573 -8.16 -23.26 -1.72
N ASP A 574 -7.00 -22.93 -2.28
CA ASP A 574 -5.84 -22.55 -1.47
C ASP A 574 -5.96 -21.12 -0.92
N ASP A 575 -5.63 -20.95 0.36
CA ASP A 575 -5.68 -19.68 1.08
C ASP A 575 -4.46 -18.79 0.75
N PHE A 576 -4.75 -17.55 0.32
CA PHE A 576 -3.75 -16.56 -0.06
C PHE A 576 -2.68 -16.29 1.01
N PHE A 577 -3.04 -16.28 2.29
CA PHE A 577 -2.13 -15.97 3.38
C PHE A 577 -1.32 -17.21 3.79
N GLU A 578 -1.92 -18.39 3.73
CA GLU A 578 -1.20 -19.64 4.00
C GLU A 578 -0.14 -19.96 2.95
N LEU A 579 -0.35 -19.52 1.70
CA LEU A 579 0.65 -19.58 0.63
C LEU A 579 1.70 -18.45 0.71
N GLY A 580 1.74 -17.70 1.81
CA GLY A 580 2.79 -16.71 2.06
C GLY A 580 2.50 -15.31 1.50
N GLY A 581 1.24 -15.00 1.17
CA GLY A 581 0.79 -13.64 0.85
C GLY A 581 0.76 -12.72 2.08
N ASP A 582 0.85 -11.40 1.88
CA ASP A 582 0.66 -10.41 2.94
C ASP A 582 -0.40 -9.36 2.59
N SER A 583 -0.71 -8.48 3.54
CA SER A 583 -1.76 -7.48 3.41
C SER A 583 -1.54 -6.48 2.26
N LEU A 584 -0.28 -6.26 1.82
CA LEU A 584 0.01 -5.39 0.66
C LEU A 584 -0.15 -6.16 -0.65
N GLY A 585 0.31 -7.41 -0.70
CA GLY A 585 0.02 -8.35 -1.78
C GLY A 585 -1.48 -8.55 -1.98
N ALA A 586 -2.26 -8.64 -0.90
CA ALA A 586 -3.73 -8.74 -0.94
C ALA A 586 -4.37 -7.48 -1.55
N LEU A 587 -3.89 -6.29 -1.17
CA LEU A 587 -4.39 -5.02 -1.72
C LEU A 587 -4.05 -4.85 -3.20
N MET A 588 -2.82 -5.21 -3.60
CA MET A 588 -2.38 -5.17 -5.00
C MET A 588 -3.05 -6.26 -5.84
N PHE A 589 -3.26 -7.44 -5.27
CA PHE A 589 -4.03 -8.52 -5.88
C PHE A 589 -5.48 -8.12 -6.10
N THR A 590 -6.12 -7.52 -5.09
CA THR A 590 -7.48 -6.99 -5.21
C THR A 590 -7.54 -5.93 -6.31
N SER A 591 -6.63 -4.96 -6.31
CA SER A 591 -6.58 -3.91 -7.34
C SER A 591 -6.27 -4.45 -8.75
N ALA A 592 -5.46 -5.50 -8.86
CA ALA A 592 -5.17 -6.18 -10.13
C ALA A 592 -6.38 -6.97 -10.64
N LEU A 593 -7.13 -7.64 -9.76
CA LEU A 593 -8.40 -8.29 -10.10
C LEU A 593 -9.47 -7.27 -10.52
N GLU A 594 -9.58 -6.15 -9.81
CA GLU A 594 -10.51 -5.06 -10.15
C GLU A 594 -10.23 -4.51 -11.55
N ARG A 595 -8.95 -4.33 -11.90
CA ARG A 595 -8.51 -3.92 -13.23
C ARG A 595 -8.71 -4.98 -14.31
N GLU A 596 -8.29 -6.22 -14.05
CA GLU A 596 -8.34 -7.32 -15.03
C GLU A 596 -9.77 -7.65 -15.43
N PHE A 597 -10.68 -7.65 -14.45
CA PHE A 597 -12.07 -8.05 -14.66
C PHE A 597 -13.04 -6.86 -14.72
N ASN A 598 -12.53 -5.64 -14.59
CA ASN A 598 -13.29 -4.38 -14.57
C ASN A 598 -14.47 -4.42 -13.56
N VAL A 599 -14.15 -4.89 -12.35
CA VAL A 599 -15.06 -4.97 -11.20
C VAL A 599 -14.49 -4.17 -10.03
N SER A 600 -15.24 -4.02 -8.95
CA SER A 600 -14.70 -3.43 -7.71
C SER A 600 -14.93 -4.36 -6.54
N LEU A 601 -13.85 -4.88 -5.98
CA LEU A 601 -13.76 -5.97 -5.02
C LEU A 601 -13.56 -5.39 -3.60
N PRO A 602 -14.57 -5.48 -2.72
CA PRO A 602 -14.45 -4.98 -1.35
C PRO A 602 -13.33 -5.73 -0.60
N PRO A 603 -12.52 -5.06 0.23
CA PRO A 603 -11.46 -5.71 1.03
C PRO A 603 -11.97 -6.84 1.95
N ALA A 604 -13.28 -6.82 2.27
CA ALA A 604 -13.96 -7.85 3.03
C ALA A 604 -14.09 -9.20 2.29
N VAL A 605 -14.22 -9.20 0.96
CA VAL A 605 -14.26 -10.42 0.13
C VAL A 605 -12.96 -11.20 0.26
N PHE A 606 -11.85 -10.46 0.36
CA PHE A 606 -10.51 -11.02 0.51
C PHE A 606 -10.17 -11.48 1.94
N THR A 607 -10.93 -11.06 2.95
CA THR A 607 -10.69 -11.42 4.36
C THR A 607 -11.63 -12.51 4.87
N GLN A 608 -12.73 -12.78 4.16
CA GLN A 608 -13.68 -13.85 4.49
C GLN A 608 -13.41 -15.13 3.69
N THR A 609 -13.01 -15.02 2.41
CA THR A 609 -12.69 -16.18 1.55
C THR A 609 -11.49 -15.85 0.65
N PRO A 610 -10.26 -15.87 1.19
CA PRO A 610 -9.01 -15.52 0.47
C PRO A 610 -8.56 -16.62 -0.52
N THR A 611 -9.47 -17.30 -1.21
CA THR A 611 -9.18 -18.39 -2.15
C THR A 611 -9.62 -18.03 -3.57
N ILE A 612 -9.02 -18.66 -4.59
CA ILE A 612 -9.41 -18.42 -5.99
C ILE A 612 -10.87 -18.80 -6.23
N ARG A 613 -11.40 -19.83 -5.57
CA ARG A 613 -12.81 -20.25 -5.65
C ARG A 613 -13.71 -19.12 -5.19
N GLY A 614 -13.41 -18.51 -4.04
CA GLY A 614 -14.18 -17.37 -3.52
C GLY A 614 -14.19 -16.15 -4.46
N ILE A 615 -13.10 -15.93 -5.20
CA ILE A 615 -12.95 -14.80 -6.13
C ILE A 615 -13.55 -15.13 -7.51
N LEU A 616 -13.39 -16.36 -8.01
CA LEU A 616 -14.02 -16.90 -9.23
C LEU A 616 -15.52 -16.78 -9.16
N ASP A 617 -16.04 -17.23 -8.03
CA ASP A 617 -17.41 -17.06 -7.63
C ASP A 617 -17.74 -15.57 -7.74
N TYR A 618 -17.03 -14.66 -7.07
CA TYR A 618 -17.29 -13.22 -7.17
C TYR A 618 -17.24 -12.63 -8.60
N LEU A 619 -16.43 -13.19 -9.52
CA LEU A 619 -16.13 -12.61 -10.83
C LEU A 619 -16.95 -13.16 -12.02
N HIS A 620 -17.42 -14.41 -11.98
CA HIS A 620 -18.28 -15.00 -13.05
C HIS A 620 -19.61 -14.30 -13.20
N ARG A 621 -19.86 -13.69 -12.10
CA ARG A 621 -20.84 -12.78 -11.79
C ARG A 621 -20.42 -11.45 -12.49
N ARG A 622 -20.86 -11.26 -13.74
CA ARG A 622 -20.67 -10.01 -14.48
C ARG A 622 -21.44 -8.87 -13.80
N PRO A 623 -20.80 -7.73 -13.48
CA PRO A 623 -21.55 -6.56 -13.06
C PRO A 623 -22.46 -6.08 -14.19
N VAL A 624 -23.76 -5.98 -13.95
CA VAL A 624 -24.67 -5.35 -14.91
C VAL A 624 -24.72 -3.85 -14.63
N GLY A 625 -24.51 -3.00 -15.64
CA GLY A 625 -24.51 -1.52 -15.53
C GLY A 625 -23.33 -0.79 -16.16
N LYS A 626 -23.55 0.46 -16.61
CA LYS A 626 -22.49 1.43 -16.98
C LYS A 626 -22.72 2.73 -16.18
N GLY A 627 -21.67 3.31 -15.58
CA GLY A 627 -21.73 4.61 -14.90
C GLY A 627 -21.55 4.55 -13.38
N ARG A 628 -22.40 5.28 -12.62
CA ARG A 628 -22.28 5.49 -11.16
C ARG A 628 -22.40 4.23 -10.30
N LEU A 629 -23.16 3.22 -10.76
CA LEU A 629 -23.43 1.96 -10.07
C LEU A 629 -23.18 0.76 -10.96
N SER A 630 -22.83 -0.36 -10.34
CA SER A 630 -22.69 -1.66 -10.97
C SER A 630 -23.30 -2.75 -10.08
N LEU A 631 -24.00 -3.71 -10.69
CA LEU A 631 -24.65 -4.82 -9.99
C LEU A 631 -23.81 -6.07 -10.13
N VAL A 632 -22.93 -6.30 -9.16
CA VAL A 632 -22.00 -7.42 -9.11
C VAL A 632 -22.72 -8.65 -8.57
N PRO A 633 -22.79 -9.76 -9.29
CA PRO A 633 -23.35 -11.00 -8.76
C PRO A 633 -22.39 -11.56 -7.67
N ILE A 634 -22.93 -12.23 -6.65
CA ILE A 634 -22.22 -12.93 -5.55
C ILE A 634 -22.70 -14.37 -5.35
N GLN A 635 -23.63 -14.88 -6.16
CA GLN A 635 -23.83 -16.32 -6.45
C GLN A 635 -24.61 -16.47 -7.73
N HIS A 636 -24.30 -17.48 -8.54
CA HIS A 636 -25.23 -18.00 -9.53
C HIS A 636 -25.74 -19.32 -8.97
N GLY A 637 -27.06 -19.42 -8.82
CA GLY A 637 -27.70 -20.63 -8.33
C GLY A 637 -28.79 -21.08 -9.29
N ASP A 638 -28.99 -22.39 -9.34
CA ASP A 638 -29.80 -23.05 -10.37
C ASP A 638 -31.31 -23.01 -10.09
N SER A 639 -31.72 -22.52 -8.91
CA SER A 639 -33.15 -22.41 -8.56
C SER A 639 -33.91 -21.34 -9.34
N GLY A 640 -33.20 -20.42 -10.01
CA GLY A 640 -33.79 -19.23 -10.64
C GLY A 640 -34.17 -18.13 -9.65
N ILE A 641 -33.96 -18.32 -8.34
CA ILE A 641 -34.23 -17.34 -7.29
C ILE A 641 -32.99 -16.48 -7.06
N SER A 642 -33.15 -15.15 -7.07
CA SER A 642 -32.06 -14.19 -6.86
C SER A 642 -32.27 -13.34 -5.61
N LEU A 643 -31.28 -13.34 -4.71
CA LEU A 643 -31.16 -12.44 -3.57
C LEU A 643 -30.30 -11.22 -3.92
N PHE A 644 -30.85 -10.01 -3.83
CA PHE A 644 -30.12 -8.77 -4.07
C PHE A 644 -29.75 -8.07 -2.75
N VAL A 645 -28.46 -7.89 -2.53
CA VAL A 645 -27.85 -7.33 -1.32
C VAL A 645 -27.46 -5.87 -1.56
N ALA A 646 -28.01 -4.97 -0.77
CA ALA A 646 -27.74 -3.55 -0.88
C ALA A 646 -26.38 -3.16 -0.23
N PRO A 647 -25.66 -2.18 -0.80
CA PRO A 647 -24.34 -1.74 -0.33
C PRO A 647 -24.43 -0.99 0.99
N GLY A 648 -23.40 -1.15 1.82
CA GLY A 648 -23.22 -0.38 3.06
C GLY A 648 -22.65 1.02 2.82
N VAL A 649 -22.33 1.72 3.91
CA VAL A 649 -21.90 3.15 3.91
C VAL A 649 -20.62 3.41 3.10
N TRP A 650 -19.82 2.38 2.86
CA TRP A 650 -18.58 2.42 2.07
C TRP A 650 -18.80 2.21 0.56
N GLY A 651 -20.05 2.08 0.11
CA GLY A 651 -20.38 1.85 -1.31
C GLY A 651 -20.28 0.39 -1.76
N ASN A 652 -20.18 -0.56 -0.82
CA ASN A 652 -20.16 -2.00 -1.09
C ASN A 652 -20.80 -2.83 0.04
N ALA A 653 -21.14 -4.10 -0.24
CA ALA A 653 -21.62 -5.06 0.77
C ALA A 653 -20.57 -6.14 1.04
N GLY A 654 -19.55 -5.80 1.84
CA GLY A 654 -18.42 -6.68 2.11
C GLY A 654 -18.74 -8.07 2.69
N TYR A 655 -19.93 -8.26 3.27
CA TYR A 655 -20.38 -9.53 3.87
C TYR A 655 -21.14 -10.44 2.90
N ALA A 656 -21.41 -9.99 1.67
CA ALA A 656 -22.21 -10.74 0.70
C ALA A 656 -21.54 -12.07 0.28
N GLY A 657 -20.20 -12.13 0.30
CA GLY A 657 -19.44 -13.34 -0.04
C GLY A 657 -19.69 -14.49 0.95
N GLN A 658 -19.48 -14.24 2.24
CA GLN A 658 -19.79 -15.22 3.29
C GLN A 658 -21.28 -15.55 3.33
N LEU A 659 -22.16 -14.56 3.13
CA LEU A 659 -23.60 -14.78 3.08
C LEU A 659 -23.95 -15.79 1.97
N ALA A 660 -23.44 -15.59 0.76
CA ALA A 660 -23.64 -16.51 -0.36
C ALA A 660 -23.13 -17.92 -0.06
N HIS A 661 -21.92 -18.04 0.50
CA HIS A 661 -21.37 -19.33 0.94
C HIS A 661 -22.32 -20.06 1.89
N ASP A 662 -22.84 -19.38 2.91
CA ASP A 662 -23.69 -19.97 3.93
C ASP A 662 -25.12 -20.28 3.44
N LEU A 663 -25.60 -19.60 2.39
CA LEU A 663 -26.87 -19.90 1.71
C LEU A 663 -26.81 -21.20 0.89
N GLY A 664 -25.60 -21.65 0.53
CA GLY A 664 -25.37 -22.78 -0.34
C GLY A 664 -25.72 -22.49 -1.81
N PRO A 665 -25.32 -23.39 -2.75
CA PRO A 665 -25.26 -23.08 -4.18
C PRO A 665 -26.62 -22.95 -4.89
N MET A 666 -27.75 -23.17 -4.22
CA MET A 666 -29.06 -23.19 -4.87
C MET A 666 -29.53 -21.80 -5.34
N PHE A 667 -29.18 -20.74 -4.62
CA PHE A 667 -29.70 -19.39 -4.86
C PHE A 667 -28.69 -18.52 -5.58
N SER A 668 -29.16 -17.67 -6.48
CA SER A 668 -28.31 -16.58 -6.99
C SER A 668 -28.25 -15.47 -5.95
N VAL A 669 -27.08 -14.87 -5.75
CA VAL A 669 -26.90 -13.71 -4.87
C VAL A 669 -26.30 -12.60 -5.72
N TRP A 670 -26.67 -11.35 -5.49
CA TRP A 670 -26.19 -10.18 -6.22
C TRP A 670 -25.95 -9.04 -5.23
N THR A 671 -24.99 -8.16 -5.48
CA THR A 671 -24.71 -6.96 -4.69
C THR A 671 -24.50 -5.74 -5.58
N LEU A 672 -24.87 -4.55 -5.12
CA LEU A 672 -24.55 -3.31 -5.83
C LEU A 672 -23.21 -2.71 -5.35
N HIS A 673 -22.54 -1.99 -6.25
CA HIS A 673 -21.24 -1.36 -6.04
C HIS A 673 -21.17 0.04 -6.69
N ILE A 674 -20.48 1.02 -6.06
CA ILE A 674 -20.24 2.40 -6.58
C ILE A 674 -18.83 2.53 -7.21
N ALA A 675 -18.75 2.92 -8.48
CA ALA A 675 -17.53 2.81 -9.31
C ALA A 675 -16.36 3.77 -8.99
N ASP A 676 -16.61 4.94 -8.38
CA ASP A 676 -15.55 5.88 -7.94
C ASP A 676 -16.02 6.73 -6.73
N PRO A 677 -15.66 6.33 -5.50
CA PRO A 677 -16.01 7.06 -4.26
C PRO A 677 -15.48 8.49 -4.17
N GLY A 678 -14.45 8.85 -4.94
CA GLY A 678 -13.78 10.16 -4.88
C GLY A 678 -14.37 11.19 -5.85
N ASN A 679 -15.21 10.75 -6.80
CA ASN A 679 -15.77 11.62 -7.82
C ASN A 679 -17.05 12.31 -7.32
N ARG A 680 -16.97 13.62 -7.04
CA ARG A 680 -18.13 14.43 -6.62
C ARG A 680 -19.27 14.46 -7.64
N ALA A 681 -18.99 14.26 -8.93
CA ALA A 681 -20.02 14.20 -9.96
C ALA A 681 -20.90 12.93 -9.85
N LEU A 682 -20.51 11.95 -9.03
CA LEU A 682 -21.22 10.70 -8.80
C LEU A 682 -21.95 10.67 -7.44
N GLN A 683 -22.09 11.79 -6.71
CA GLN A 683 -22.83 11.84 -5.45
C GLN A 683 -24.36 11.91 -5.67
N MET A 684 -25.14 11.21 -4.85
CA MET A 684 -26.63 11.19 -4.90
C MET A 684 -27.26 12.18 -3.93
N ASN A 685 -28.43 12.71 -4.25
CA ASN A 685 -29.08 13.71 -3.40
C ASN A 685 -30.00 13.10 -2.33
N SER A 686 -30.45 11.85 -2.51
CA SER A 686 -31.32 11.14 -1.57
C SER A 686 -31.17 9.62 -1.65
N ILE A 687 -31.64 8.90 -0.63
CA ILE A 687 -31.75 7.43 -0.67
C ILE A 687 -32.80 6.98 -1.70
N ALA A 688 -33.86 7.76 -1.92
CA ALA A 688 -34.88 7.47 -2.94
C ALA A 688 -34.30 7.50 -4.37
N GLU A 689 -33.48 8.52 -4.69
CA GLU A 689 -32.72 8.57 -5.94
C GLU A 689 -31.77 7.37 -6.06
N PHE A 690 -31.15 6.97 -4.94
CA PHE A 690 -30.28 5.80 -4.91
C PHE A 690 -31.05 4.50 -5.23
N ALA A 691 -32.16 4.28 -4.56
CA ALA A 691 -32.97 3.10 -4.78
C ALA A 691 -33.48 3.01 -6.21
N GLU A 692 -33.82 4.13 -6.86
CA GLU A 692 -34.30 4.12 -8.24
C GLU A 692 -33.22 3.69 -9.23
N ASP A 693 -31.99 4.20 -9.08
CA ASP A 693 -30.87 3.74 -9.91
C ASP A 693 -30.57 2.25 -9.67
N CYS A 694 -30.64 1.79 -8.41
CA CYS A 694 -30.46 0.38 -8.07
C CYS A 694 -31.57 -0.49 -8.69
N ARG A 695 -32.83 -0.06 -8.58
CA ARG A 695 -34.01 -0.75 -9.13
C ARG A 695 -33.90 -0.92 -10.64
N THR A 696 -33.52 0.15 -11.33
CA THR A 696 -33.25 0.14 -12.78
C THR A 696 -32.23 -0.93 -13.12
N LEU A 697 -31.20 -1.07 -12.29
CA LEU A 697 -30.15 -2.06 -12.50
C LEU A 697 -30.61 -3.48 -12.19
N LEU A 698 -31.33 -3.70 -11.09
CA LEU A 698 -31.89 -5.00 -10.73
C LEU A 698 -32.79 -5.56 -11.85
N ARG A 699 -33.57 -4.69 -12.51
CA ARG A 699 -34.45 -5.08 -13.63
C ARG A 699 -33.71 -5.56 -14.87
N THR A 700 -32.44 -5.24 -15.01
CA THR A 700 -31.62 -5.77 -16.13
C THR A 700 -31.27 -7.24 -15.94
N VAL A 701 -31.27 -7.72 -14.69
CA VAL A 701 -31.01 -9.13 -14.32
C VAL A 701 -32.32 -9.88 -14.14
N GLN A 702 -33.27 -9.27 -13.43
CA GLN A 702 -34.57 -9.84 -13.15
C GLN A 702 -35.67 -8.84 -13.52
N PRO A 703 -36.24 -8.91 -14.74
CA PRO A 703 -37.16 -7.88 -15.24
C PRO A 703 -38.46 -7.71 -14.45
N GLN A 704 -38.92 -8.77 -13.78
CA GLN A 704 -40.17 -8.85 -13.01
C GLN A 704 -39.93 -9.56 -11.66
N GLY A 705 -40.76 -9.27 -10.66
CA GLY A 705 -40.76 -9.96 -9.37
C GLY A 705 -41.12 -11.46 -9.49
N PRO A 706 -40.99 -12.21 -8.38
CA PRO A 706 -40.75 -11.74 -7.02
C PRO A 706 -39.28 -11.37 -6.74
N TYR A 707 -39.06 -10.19 -6.14
CA TYR A 707 -37.73 -9.75 -5.71
C TYR A 707 -37.42 -10.20 -4.28
N HIS A 708 -36.18 -10.63 -4.04
CA HIS A 708 -35.64 -10.92 -2.72
C HIS A 708 -34.53 -9.92 -2.40
N LEU A 709 -34.71 -9.10 -1.36
CA LEU A 709 -33.82 -8.00 -1.03
C LEU A 709 -33.22 -8.19 0.36
N ALA A 710 -31.95 -7.84 0.53
CA ALA A 710 -31.27 -7.83 1.82
C ALA A 710 -30.37 -6.60 2.00
N GLY A 711 -30.12 -6.16 3.24
CA GLY A 711 -29.15 -5.09 3.48
C GLY A 711 -28.79 -4.89 4.95
N HIS A 712 -27.51 -4.57 5.20
CA HIS A 712 -26.95 -4.23 6.51
C HIS A 712 -26.64 -2.74 6.63
N SER A 713 -26.90 -2.18 7.81
CA SER A 713 -26.64 -0.77 8.13
C SER A 713 -27.27 0.17 7.08
N PHE A 714 -26.49 1.03 6.41
CA PHE A 714 -26.96 1.86 5.29
C PHE A 714 -27.71 1.06 4.21
N GLY A 715 -27.22 -0.14 3.88
CA GLY A 715 -27.84 -1.01 2.88
C GLY A 715 -29.24 -1.47 3.28
N GLY A 716 -29.54 -1.63 4.56
CA GLY A 716 -30.89 -1.98 5.01
C GLY A 716 -31.93 -0.91 4.69
N LEU A 717 -31.55 0.37 4.79
CA LEU A 717 -32.43 1.49 4.39
C LEU A 717 -32.65 1.52 2.89
N LEU A 718 -31.59 1.27 2.11
CA LEU A 718 -31.65 1.22 0.65
C LEU A 718 -32.47 0.02 0.15
N ALA A 719 -32.32 -1.15 0.78
CA ALA A 719 -33.12 -2.34 0.47
C ALA A 719 -34.61 -2.12 0.74
N PHE A 720 -34.93 -1.45 1.85
CA PHE A 720 -36.31 -1.09 2.17
C PHE A 720 -36.90 -0.11 1.15
N GLU A 721 -36.14 0.93 0.76
CA GLU A 721 -36.59 1.89 -0.25
C GLU A 721 -36.80 1.22 -1.62
N MET A 722 -35.89 0.33 -2.04
CA MET A 722 -36.07 -0.46 -3.27
C MET A 722 -37.36 -1.29 -3.22
N ALA A 723 -37.62 -1.96 -2.09
CA ALA A 723 -38.84 -2.74 -1.91
C ALA A 723 -40.10 -1.87 -2.04
N ALA A 724 -40.08 -0.68 -1.43
CA ALA A 724 -41.18 0.26 -1.50
C ALA A 724 -41.48 0.69 -2.94
N GLN A 725 -40.44 1.02 -3.71
CA GLN A 725 -40.57 1.43 -5.10
C GLN A 725 -41.02 0.27 -6.00
N PHE A 726 -40.54 -0.96 -5.78
CA PHE A 726 -41.04 -2.14 -6.50
C PHE A 726 -42.53 -2.39 -6.21
N LEU A 727 -42.93 -2.41 -4.93
CA LEU A 727 -44.33 -2.61 -4.54
C LEU A 727 -45.24 -1.50 -5.07
N ALA A 728 -44.80 -0.24 -5.05
CA ALA A 728 -45.53 0.89 -5.63
C ALA A 728 -45.68 0.77 -7.16
N ALA A 729 -44.72 0.13 -7.83
CA ALA A 729 -44.79 -0.19 -9.25
C ALA A 729 -45.64 -1.43 -9.57
N GLY A 730 -46.25 -2.07 -8.56
CA GLY A 730 -47.08 -3.27 -8.72
C GLY A 730 -46.27 -4.57 -8.83
N GLU A 731 -44.96 -4.54 -8.57
CA GLU A 731 -44.10 -5.72 -8.57
C GLU A 731 -44.17 -6.45 -7.23
N GLU A 732 -43.94 -7.76 -7.24
CA GLU A 732 -43.90 -8.57 -6.02
C GLU A 732 -42.52 -8.50 -5.35
N VAL A 733 -42.48 -8.32 -4.02
CA VAL A 733 -41.28 -8.46 -3.19
C VAL A 733 -41.54 -9.57 -2.18
N ALA A 734 -41.02 -10.77 -2.46
CA ALA A 734 -41.29 -11.97 -1.66
C ALA A 734 -40.55 -11.94 -0.33
N THR A 735 -39.30 -11.47 -0.29
CA THR A 735 -38.55 -11.33 0.97
C THR A 735 -37.80 -10.02 1.05
N LEU A 736 -37.90 -9.33 2.18
CA LEU A 736 -37.11 -8.15 2.52
C LEU A 736 -36.41 -8.38 3.86
N SER A 737 -35.09 -8.58 3.81
CA SER A 737 -34.24 -8.88 4.96
C SER A 737 -33.43 -7.66 5.38
N ILE A 738 -33.60 -7.21 6.62
CA ILE A 738 -32.90 -6.06 7.18
C ILE A 738 -31.97 -6.54 8.28
N ILE A 739 -30.66 -6.29 8.16
CA ILE A 739 -29.65 -6.80 9.07
C ILE A 739 -29.14 -5.65 9.95
N ASP A 740 -29.53 -5.68 11.22
CA ASP A 740 -29.19 -4.73 12.29
C ASP A 740 -29.26 -3.24 11.87
N THR A 741 -30.21 -2.91 11.00
CA THR A 741 -30.53 -1.52 10.61
C THR A 741 -31.81 -1.09 11.31
N LEU A 742 -31.74 -0.01 12.09
CA LEU A 742 -32.94 0.66 12.59
C LEU A 742 -33.57 1.53 11.49
N ALA A 743 -34.88 1.74 11.55
CA ALA A 743 -35.57 2.74 10.71
C ALA A 743 -35.17 4.21 11.03
N LYS A 744 -34.23 4.42 11.98
CA LYS A 744 -33.60 5.70 12.37
C LYS A 744 -34.56 6.83 12.78
N LEU A 745 -35.64 6.43 13.43
CA LEU A 745 -36.79 7.27 13.78
C LEU A 745 -36.48 8.35 14.85
N GLU A 746 -35.39 8.18 15.62
CA GLU A 746 -34.99 9.11 16.69
C GLU A 746 -34.05 10.24 16.27
N GLN A 747 -33.41 10.16 15.10
CA GLN A 747 -32.17 10.90 14.85
C GLN A 747 -32.32 12.23 14.11
N ARG A 748 -33.47 12.51 13.49
CA ARG A 748 -33.66 13.72 12.67
C ARG A 748 -33.98 14.97 13.51
N ASP A 749 -33.29 16.07 13.32
CA ASP A 749 -33.62 17.33 14.00
C ASP A 749 -34.64 18.14 13.19
N PHE A 750 -35.54 18.84 13.88
CA PHE A 750 -36.56 19.70 13.27
C PHE A 750 -35.93 20.84 12.46
N GLY A 751 -36.41 21.09 11.23
CA GLY A 751 -36.01 22.25 10.42
C GLY A 751 -34.61 22.19 9.79
N VAL A 752 -33.91 21.06 9.83
CA VAL A 752 -32.61 20.91 9.16
C VAL A 752 -32.83 20.63 7.67
N THR A 753 -32.69 21.67 6.84
CA THR A 753 -32.70 21.58 5.36
C THR A 753 -31.32 21.64 4.74
N ASP A 754 -30.32 22.17 5.45
CA ASP A 754 -28.95 22.35 4.95
C ASP A 754 -27.94 21.62 5.81
N ALA A 755 -27.22 20.67 5.22
CA ALA A 755 -25.88 20.33 5.69
C ALA A 755 -24.91 20.43 4.51
N LYS A 756 -23.76 21.06 4.75
CA LYS A 756 -22.67 21.21 3.77
C LYS A 756 -22.36 19.85 3.13
N GLN A 757 -22.24 19.83 1.80
CA GLN A 757 -21.76 18.67 1.05
C GLN A 757 -20.45 18.17 1.67
N ALA A 758 -20.38 16.86 1.92
CA ALA A 758 -19.20 16.25 2.50
C ALA A 758 -18.17 15.93 1.40
N ASP A 759 -16.90 16.19 1.69
CA ASP A 759 -15.81 15.98 0.74
C ASP A 759 -15.50 14.48 0.49
N PHE A 760 -16.05 13.58 1.32
CA PHE A 760 -15.83 12.13 1.29
C PHE A 760 -17.14 11.31 1.27
N LEU A 761 -17.15 10.18 0.54
CA LEU A 761 -18.34 9.33 0.30
C LEU A 761 -19.07 8.87 1.60
N ILE A 762 -18.32 8.50 2.64
CA ILE A 762 -18.89 7.96 3.88
C ILE A 762 -19.72 9.03 4.61
N ASP A 763 -19.20 10.25 4.65
CA ASP A 763 -19.86 11.38 5.29
C ASP A 763 -21.08 11.80 4.48
N HIS A 764 -21.02 11.65 3.16
CA HIS A 764 -22.16 11.83 2.26
C HIS A 764 -23.29 10.80 2.51
N HIS A 765 -23.00 9.50 2.57
CA HIS A 765 -24.02 8.49 2.88
C HIS A 765 -24.59 8.62 4.30
N ARG A 766 -23.75 8.99 5.28
CA ARG A 766 -24.22 9.33 6.63
C ARG A 766 -25.15 10.53 6.62
N TYR A 767 -24.88 11.52 5.77
CA TYR A 767 -25.76 12.66 5.54
C TYR A 767 -27.10 12.22 4.95
N LEU A 768 -27.10 11.46 3.85
CA LEU A 768 -28.34 10.96 3.22
C LEU A 768 -29.21 10.18 4.20
N THR A 769 -28.58 9.38 5.06
CA THR A 769 -29.27 8.61 6.08
C THR A 769 -30.04 9.48 7.08
N ARG A 770 -29.54 10.68 7.40
CA ARG A 770 -30.23 11.62 8.31
C ARG A 770 -31.45 12.26 7.66
N LEU A 771 -31.49 12.30 6.33
CA LEU A 771 -32.57 12.90 5.55
C LEU A 771 -33.65 11.90 5.16
N TYR A 772 -33.33 10.61 5.16
CA TYR A 772 -34.22 9.55 4.71
C TYR A 772 -35.40 9.33 5.66
N LEU A 773 -36.58 9.16 5.06
CA LEU A 773 -37.82 8.79 5.73
C LEU A 773 -38.35 7.53 5.03
N PRO A 774 -38.43 6.38 5.74
CA PRO A 774 -38.99 5.18 5.14
C PRO A 774 -40.46 5.37 4.72
N PRO A 775 -40.85 4.96 3.51
CA PRO A 775 -42.26 4.94 3.09
C PRO A 775 -43.02 3.78 3.73
N LEU A 776 -44.35 3.83 3.69
CA LEU A 776 -45.19 2.70 4.08
C LEU A 776 -45.24 1.66 2.95
N ILE A 777 -44.94 0.39 3.23
CA ILE A 777 -44.96 -0.69 2.23
C ILE A 777 -46.05 -1.72 2.56
N GLN A 778 -46.70 -2.26 1.51
CA GLN A 778 -47.65 -3.38 1.61
C GLN A 778 -46.95 -4.75 1.62
N GLY A 779 -45.82 -4.83 2.33
CA GLY A 779 -44.93 -5.98 2.41
C GLY A 779 -44.59 -6.35 3.86
N ALA A 780 -43.95 -7.51 4.03
CA ALA A 780 -43.41 -7.96 5.31
C ALA A 780 -41.88 -7.73 5.36
N VAL A 781 -41.32 -7.59 6.55
CA VAL A 781 -39.87 -7.45 6.77
C VAL A 781 -39.38 -8.58 7.65
N ARG A 782 -38.21 -9.13 7.33
CA ARG A 782 -37.44 -9.96 8.26
C ARG A 782 -36.30 -9.14 8.83
N TYR A 783 -36.32 -8.87 10.12
CA TYR A 783 -35.34 -8.07 10.82
C TYR A 783 -34.41 -8.95 11.65
N PHE A 784 -33.14 -9.02 11.24
CA PHE A 784 -32.08 -9.65 12.01
C PHE A 784 -31.50 -8.64 12.99
N ARG A 785 -31.70 -8.88 14.28
CA ARG A 785 -31.28 -7.97 15.35
C ARG A 785 -30.06 -8.53 16.07
N ALA A 786 -29.02 -7.72 16.22
CA ALA A 786 -27.82 -8.14 16.94
C ALA A 786 -28.09 -8.19 18.45
N ALA A 787 -27.86 -9.36 19.07
CA ALA A 787 -28.23 -9.68 20.45
C ALA A 787 -27.41 -8.91 21.50
N ASP A 788 -26.23 -8.41 21.12
CA ASP A 788 -25.34 -7.59 21.94
C ASP A 788 -25.34 -6.12 21.49
N SER A 789 -26.26 -5.73 20.60
CA SER A 789 -26.35 -4.37 20.09
C SER A 789 -26.55 -3.38 21.24
N VAL A 790 -25.77 -2.30 21.26
CA VAL A 790 -26.02 -1.16 22.17
C VAL A 790 -27.38 -0.48 21.93
N TYR A 791 -28.05 -0.85 20.83
CA TYR A 791 -29.38 -0.40 20.43
C TYR A 791 -30.49 -1.44 20.67
N LEU A 792 -30.25 -2.45 21.52
CA LEU A 792 -31.27 -3.43 21.91
C LEU A 792 -32.51 -2.72 22.49
N ASN A 793 -33.49 -2.53 21.63
CA ASN A 793 -34.81 -2.05 21.98
C ASN A 793 -35.67 -3.28 22.32
N ARG A 794 -35.97 -3.48 23.61
CA ARG A 794 -36.88 -4.54 24.07
C ARG A 794 -38.34 -4.18 23.81
N SER A 795 -38.73 -2.90 23.86
CA SER A 795 -40.12 -2.47 23.62
C SER A 795 -40.54 -2.66 22.16
N ASP A 796 -39.69 -2.25 21.23
CA ASP A 796 -39.85 -2.48 19.81
C ASP A 796 -38.69 -3.30 19.30
N ARG A 797 -38.94 -4.61 19.28
CA ARG A 797 -38.00 -5.60 18.79
C ARG A 797 -37.82 -5.50 17.28
N THR A 798 -38.74 -4.83 16.58
CA THR A 798 -38.72 -4.64 15.12
C THR A 798 -37.77 -3.53 14.66
N GLY A 799 -37.12 -2.81 15.58
CA GLY A 799 -36.18 -1.74 15.22
C GLY A 799 -36.83 -0.54 14.50
N GLY A 800 -38.14 -0.36 14.70
CA GLY A 800 -38.98 0.65 14.08
C GLY A 800 -39.71 0.19 12.82
N TRP A 801 -39.36 -0.96 12.26
CA TRP A 801 -39.90 -1.43 10.98
C TRP A 801 -41.38 -1.83 11.04
N GLY A 802 -41.90 -2.19 12.22
CA GLY A 802 -43.32 -2.53 12.41
C GLY A 802 -44.29 -1.42 12.04
N TYR A 803 -43.80 -0.17 11.95
CA TYR A 803 -44.61 0.97 11.52
C TYR A 803 -44.61 1.21 10.01
N PHE A 804 -43.72 0.56 9.28
CA PHE A 804 -43.53 0.77 7.85
C PHE A 804 -43.83 -0.49 7.03
N ALA A 805 -43.81 -1.69 7.63
CA ALA A 805 -44.14 -2.95 6.99
C ALA A 805 -45.58 -3.39 7.33
N ALA A 806 -46.54 -3.15 6.42
CA ALA A 806 -47.95 -3.41 6.69
C ALA A 806 -48.29 -4.89 6.94
N LYS A 807 -47.53 -5.82 6.35
CA LYS A 807 -47.73 -7.25 6.57
C LYS A 807 -46.98 -7.78 7.80
N GLY A 808 -46.24 -6.95 8.53
CA GLY A 808 -45.59 -7.30 9.80
C GLY A 808 -44.07 -7.46 9.70
N VAL A 809 -43.41 -7.64 10.85
CA VAL A 809 -41.95 -7.86 10.93
C VAL A 809 -41.63 -9.13 11.71
N GLU A 810 -40.91 -10.04 11.08
CA GLU A 810 -40.32 -11.18 11.78
C GLU A 810 -38.97 -10.77 12.36
N VAL A 811 -38.80 -10.89 13.68
CA VAL A 811 -37.56 -10.53 14.37
C VAL A 811 -36.78 -11.76 14.73
N ILE A 812 -35.51 -11.81 14.30
CA ILE A 812 -34.59 -12.90 14.59
C ILE A 812 -33.41 -12.31 15.36
N ASP A 813 -33.24 -12.73 16.61
CA ASP A 813 -32.08 -12.35 17.41
C ASP A 813 -30.87 -13.19 17.00
N VAL A 814 -29.76 -12.51 16.71
CA VAL A 814 -28.52 -13.13 16.26
C VAL A 814 -27.39 -12.73 17.21
N PRO A 815 -26.58 -13.66 17.72
CA PRO A 815 -25.46 -13.35 18.62
C PRO A 815 -24.51 -12.28 18.06
N GLY A 816 -23.91 -11.46 18.93
CA GLY A 816 -22.95 -10.43 18.53
C GLY A 816 -23.54 -9.02 18.46
N ASP A 817 -22.70 -8.07 18.02
CA ASP A 817 -23.01 -6.65 17.91
C ASP A 817 -23.26 -6.21 16.45
N HIS A 818 -23.49 -4.91 16.23
CA HIS A 818 -23.76 -4.33 14.91
C HIS A 818 -22.68 -4.65 13.86
N GLN A 819 -21.43 -4.83 14.27
CA GLN A 819 -20.32 -5.16 13.37
C GLN A 819 -20.10 -6.67 13.26
N SER A 820 -20.27 -7.42 14.35
CA SER A 820 -20.01 -8.86 14.34
C SER A 820 -21.18 -9.68 13.81
N ILE A 821 -22.41 -9.16 13.77
CA ILE A 821 -23.59 -9.85 13.21
C ILE A 821 -23.41 -10.24 11.73
N VAL A 822 -22.61 -9.48 10.98
CA VAL A 822 -22.26 -9.74 9.57
C VAL A 822 -20.94 -10.50 9.41
N ARG A 823 -20.51 -11.26 10.43
CA ARG A 823 -19.28 -12.06 10.42
C ARG A 823 -19.48 -13.40 11.12
N GLY A 824 -18.69 -14.40 10.71
CA GLY A 824 -18.60 -15.70 11.37
C GLY A 824 -19.96 -16.37 11.61
N GLN A 825 -20.09 -17.04 12.76
CA GLN A 825 -21.28 -17.84 13.09
C GLN A 825 -22.59 -17.04 13.12
N SER A 826 -22.52 -15.76 13.47
CA SER A 826 -23.68 -14.87 13.49
C SER A 826 -24.26 -14.68 12.08
N LEU A 827 -23.40 -14.46 11.09
CA LEU A 827 -23.83 -14.35 9.69
C LEU A 827 -24.37 -15.69 9.17
N SER A 828 -23.79 -16.81 9.58
CA SER A 828 -24.30 -18.14 9.20
C SER A 828 -25.70 -18.41 9.76
N MET A 829 -26.02 -17.88 10.93
CA MET A 829 -27.38 -17.92 11.47
C MET A 829 -28.34 -17.05 10.65
N VAL A 830 -27.92 -15.84 10.26
CA VAL A 830 -28.70 -14.97 9.35
C VAL A 830 -28.98 -15.70 8.03
N ALA A 831 -27.94 -16.28 7.42
CA ALA A 831 -28.02 -17.00 6.15
C ALA A 831 -28.99 -18.18 6.19
N ARG A 832 -29.01 -18.96 7.28
CA ARG A 832 -29.95 -20.07 7.47
C ARG A 832 -31.40 -19.60 7.36
N HIS A 833 -31.74 -18.51 8.05
CA HIS A 833 -33.09 -17.99 8.01
C HIS A 833 -33.42 -17.34 6.67
N ILE A 834 -32.49 -16.61 6.04
CA ILE A 834 -32.70 -16.12 4.67
C ILE A 834 -32.98 -17.30 3.72
N THR A 835 -32.24 -18.40 3.85
CA THR A 835 -32.44 -19.63 3.07
C THR A 835 -33.82 -20.24 3.23
N GLU A 836 -34.31 -20.37 4.48
CA GLU A 836 -35.70 -20.79 4.76
C GLU A 836 -36.70 -19.92 3.98
N GLY A 837 -36.35 -18.65 3.78
CA GLY A 837 -37.15 -17.69 3.07
C GLY A 837 -37.19 -17.73 1.59
N LEU A 838 -36.03 -17.95 1.00
CA LEU A 838 -35.94 -18.19 -0.42
C LEU A 838 -36.67 -19.49 -0.77
N CYS A 839 -36.53 -20.55 0.04
CA CYS A 839 -37.23 -21.83 -0.16
C CYS A 839 -38.76 -21.72 -0.09
N GLN A 840 -39.31 -20.84 0.75
CA GLN A 840 -40.75 -20.67 0.93
C GLN A 840 -41.35 -19.59 0.02
N ASN A 841 -40.54 -18.97 -0.85
CA ASN A 841 -40.92 -17.80 -1.64
C ASN A 841 -41.60 -16.70 -0.80
N GLY A 842 -41.09 -16.46 0.41
CA GLY A 842 -41.66 -15.47 1.32
C GLY A 842 -42.95 -15.90 2.05
N ASN A 843 -43.48 -17.11 1.82
CA ASN A 843 -44.62 -17.65 2.58
C ASN A 843 -44.18 -18.14 3.95
N PHE A 844 -43.92 -17.20 4.86
CA PHE A 844 -43.73 -17.52 6.27
C PHE A 844 -45.05 -17.45 7.02
N ASN A 845 -45.19 -18.33 7.99
CA ASN A 845 -45.98 -18.00 9.17
C ASN A 845 -45.22 -16.89 9.91
N LEU A 846 -45.51 -15.63 9.58
CA LEU A 846 -45.14 -14.52 10.41
C LEU A 846 -45.69 -14.83 11.80
N SER A 847 -44.80 -15.15 12.73
CA SER A 847 -45.17 -15.18 14.14
C SER A 847 -45.82 -13.83 14.46
N PRO A 848 -46.87 -13.75 15.30
CA PRO A 848 -47.69 -12.56 15.52
C PRO A 848 -46.97 -11.42 16.27
N HIS A 849 -45.71 -11.15 15.94
CA HIS A 849 -44.89 -10.17 16.61
C HIS A 849 -44.96 -8.81 15.87
N GLN A 850 -45.69 -7.92 16.55
CA GLN A 850 -45.68 -6.45 16.47
C GLN A 850 -46.10 -5.83 15.13
N TYR A 851 -47.41 -5.89 14.87
CA TYR A 851 -48.08 -4.91 14.00
C TYR A 851 -48.35 -3.63 14.80
N ALA A 852 -47.89 -2.50 14.29
CA ALA A 852 -48.50 -1.24 14.68
C ALA A 852 -49.89 -1.11 14.02
N PRO A 853 -50.93 -0.67 14.76
CA PRO A 853 -52.24 -0.42 14.19
C PRO A 853 -52.17 0.50 12.97
N GLU A 854 -53.01 0.26 11.97
CA GLU A 854 -52.97 1.02 10.70
C GLU A 854 -53.09 2.54 10.92
N ALA A 855 -53.96 2.95 11.85
CA ALA A 855 -54.10 4.34 12.26
C ALA A 855 -52.80 4.91 12.86
N ALA A 856 -52.07 4.13 13.67
CA ALA A 856 -50.78 4.53 14.23
C ALA A 856 -49.71 4.69 13.15
N ARG A 857 -49.65 3.76 12.18
CA ARG A 857 -48.73 3.82 11.04
C ARG A 857 -48.95 5.06 10.19
N LEU A 858 -50.21 5.36 9.87
CA LEU A 858 -50.58 6.55 9.12
C LEU A 858 -50.21 7.83 9.87
N ALA A 859 -50.49 7.89 11.18
CA ALA A 859 -50.16 9.03 12.02
C ALA A 859 -48.65 9.25 12.13
N ILE A 860 -47.84 8.18 12.18
CA ILE A 860 -46.37 8.27 12.14
C ILE A 860 -45.88 8.82 10.81
N HIS A 861 -46.38 8.32 9.69
CA HIS A 861 -46.00 8.83 8.39
C HIS A 861 -46.35 10.32 8.23
N GLN A 862 -47.51 10.74 8.73
CA GLN A 862 -47.92 12.14 8.80
C GLN A 862 -47.01 12.98 9.71
N ALA A 863 -46.63 12.45 10.88
CA ALA A 863 -45.71 13.11 11.80
C ALA A 863 -44.36 13.41 11.15
N PHE A 864 -43.76 12.41 10.50
CA PHE A 864 -42.47 12.58 9.85
C PHE A 864 -42.56 13.49 8.63
N SER A 865 -43.65 13.41 7.86
CA SER A 865 -43.90 14.32 6.73
C SER A 865 -44.04 15.77 7.20
N ALA A 866 -44.72 15.99 8.33
CA ALA A 866 -44.83 17.31 8.95
C ALA A 866 -43.49 17.82 9.50
N ALA A 867 -42.70 16.96 10.15
CA ALA A 867 -41.35 17.28 10.61
C ALA A 867 -40.46 17.73 9.45
N MET A 868 -40.57 17.04 8.31
CA MET A 868 -39.91 17.34 7.05
C MET A 868 -40.30 18.70 6.48
N ALA A 869 -41.59 19.03 6.55
CA ALA A 869 -42.12 20.31 6.10
C ALA A 869 -41.85 21.47 7.10
N GLY A 870 -41.21 21.19 8.24
CA GLY A 870 -41.02 22.18 9.30
C GLY A 870 -42.31 22.55 10.03
N ASP A 871 -43.34 21.70 10.01
CA ASP A 871 -44.61 21.90 10.70
C ASP A 871 -44.63 21.18 12.05
N LEU A 872 -44.06 21.83 13.06
CA LEU A 872 -43.92 21.25 14.40
C LEU A 872 -45.26 20.93 15.07
N ARG A 873 -46.30 21.71 14.75
CA ARG A 873 -47.64 21.52 15.32
C ARG A 873 -48.26 20.23 14.81
N ARG A 874 -48.18 19.98 13.50
CA ARG A 874 -48.66 18.74 12.90
C ARG A 874 -47.77 17.55 13.29
N GLU A 875 -46.45 17.71 13.41
CA GLU A 875 -45.56 16.66 13.91
C GLU A 875 -46.01 16.20 15.31
N ILE A 876 -46.15 17.13 16.26
CA ILE A 876 -46.58 16.84 17.63
C ILE A 876 -47.98 16.20 17.64
N GLY A 877 -48.92 16.75 16.88
CA GLY A 877 -50.30 16.23 16.81
C GLY A 877 -50.34 14.78 16.33
N SER A 878 -49.60 14.49 15.26
CA SER A 878 -49.59 13.17 14.64
C SER A 878 -48.81 12.15 15.47
N LEU A 879 -47.72 12.54 16.14
CA LEU A 879 -47.03 11.66 17.11
C LEU A 879 -47.92 11.29 18.29
N ARG A 880 -48.69 12.25 18.81
CA ARG A 880 -49.65 11.98 19.89
C ARG A 880 -50.77 11.05 19.44
N GLN A 881 -51.26 11.22 18.22
CA GLN A 881 -52.23 10.32 17.63
C GLN A 881 -51.65 8.92 17.49
N ALA A 882 -50.43 8.77 16.95
CA ALA A 882 -49.79 7.47 16.83
C ALA A 882 -49.63 6.74 18.16
N ILE A 883 -49.24 7.46 19.21
CA ILE A 883 -49.15 6.93 20.58
C ILE A 883 -50.52 6.52 21.13
N ALA A 884 -51.59 7.25 20.80
CA ALA A 884 -52.93 6.92 21.28
C ALA A 884 -53.52 5.69 20.55
N GLU A 885 -53.18 5.53 19.27
CA GLU A 885 -53.64 4.43 18.41
C GLU A 885 -52.86 3.15 18.64
N ASP A 886 -51.66 3.21 19.24
CA ASP A 886 -50.83 2.05 19.55
C ASP A 886 -50.67 1.87 21.05
N SER A 887 -51.44 0.93 21.63
CA SER A 887 -51.37 0.59 23.05
C SER A 887 -50.03 0.00 23.49
N GLY A 888 -49.14 -0.36 22.55
CA GLY A 888 -47.77 -0.81 22.79
C GLY A 888 -46.72 0.10 22.13
N ALA A 889 -47.02 1.40 22.00
CA ALA A 889 -46.11 2.40 21.42
C ALA A 889 -44.69 2.30 22.03
N PRO A 890 -43.63 2.16 21.22
CA PRO A 890 -42.29 1.98 21.74
C PRO A 890 -41.66 3.27 22.22
N TYR A 891 -40.61 3.12 23.02
CA TYR A 891 -39.95 4.25 23.66
C TYR A 891 -39.53 5.35 22.68
N TRP A 892 -39.12 4.99 21.45
CA TRP A 892 -38.60 5.96 20.49
C TRP A 892 -39.67 6.95 19.99
N LEU A 893 -40.97 6.58 20.00
CA LEU A 893 -42.06 7.50 19.67
C LEU A 893 -42.17 8.61 20.71
N TYR A 894 -42.10 8.22 21.96
CA TYR A 894 -42.09 9.14 23.09
C TYR A 894 -40.80 9.98 23.13
N MET A 895 -39.65 9.41 22.75
CA MET A 895 -38.41 10.17 22.55
C MET A 895 -38.54 11.22 21.46
N ARG A 896 -39.17 10.87 20.33
CA ARG A 896 -39.42 11.80 19.22
C ARG A 896 -40.37 12.91 19.64
N LEU A 897 -41.47 12.56 20.29
CA LEU A 897 -42.45 13.52 20.81
C LEU A 897 -41.80 14.47 21.82
N GLY A 898 -40.94 13.95 22.70
CA GLY A 898 -40.16 14.75 23.63
C GLY A 898 -39.26 15.77 22.94
N ARG A 899 -38.60 15.38 21.84
CA ARG A 899 -37.80 16.31 21.04
C ARG A 899 -38.64 17.37 20.34
N ALA A 900 -39.77 16.98 19.76
CA ALA A 900 -40.67 17.92 19.11
C ALA A 900 -41.23 18.94 20.13
N TRP A 901 -41.59 18.50 21.34
CA TRP A 901 -41.97 19.40 22.43
C TRP A 901 -40.85 20.33 22.86
N LEU A 902 -39.62 19.85 22.94
CA LEU A 902 -38.46 20.67 23.29
C LEU A 902 -38.19 21.73 22.22
N ALA A 903 -38.27 21.35 20.93
CA ALA A 903 -38.18 22.29 19.80
C ALA A 903 -39.31 23.34 19.84
N ALA A 904 -40.48 22.98 20.39
CA ALA A 904 -41.62 23.89 20.60
C ALA A 904 -41.49 24.74 21.89
N GLY A 905 -40.39 24.60 22.65
CA GLY A 905 -40.18 25.26 23.93
C GLY A 905 -41.08 24.76 25.07
N LYS A 906 -41.69 23.58 24.95
CA LYS A 906 -42.60 22.98 25.94
C LYS A 906 -41.88 21.93 26.78
N THR A 907 -40.98 22.40 27.65
CA THR A 907 -40.09 21.55 28.45
C THR A 907 -40.82 20.50 29.28
N ARG A 908 -41.91 20.88 29.98
CA ARG A 908 -42.67 19.94 30.84
C ARG A 908 -43.24 18.76 30.03
N ASN A 909 -43.88 19.04 28.90
CA ASN A 909 -44.38 18.00 28.00
C ASN A 909 -43.26 17.12 27.45
N ALA A 910 -42.10 17.71 27.14
CA ALA A 910 -40.93 16.94 26.74
C ALA A 910 -40.48 15.97 27.83
N VAL A 911 -40.47 16.39 29.11
CA VAL A 911 -40.17 15.52 30.26
C VAL A 911 -41.14 14.37 30.34
N ASP A 912 -42.43 14.66 30.30
CA ASP A 912 -43.48 13.64 30.43
C ASP A 912 -43.38 12.61 29.30
N SER A 913 -43.06 13.05 28.08
CA SER A 913 -42.78 12.15 26.96
C SER A 913 -41.51 11.32 27.19
N TYR A 914 -40.37 11.91 27.58
CA TYR A 914 -39.17 11.12 27.88
C TYR A 914 -39.37 10.14 29.04
N LEU A 915 -40.15 10.50 30.05
CA LEU A 915 -40.55 9.62 31.13
C LEU A 915 -41.36 8.42 30.65
N ALA A 916 -42.34 8.66 29.78
CA ALA A 916 -43.10 7.60 29.15
C ALA A 916 -42.19 6.69 28.31
N ALA A 917 -41.24 7.25 27.56
CA ALA A 917 -40.26 6.46 26.80
C ALA A 917 -39.55 5.41 27.66
N VAL A 918 -39.03 5.83 28.82
CA VAL A 918 -38.26 4.90 29.66
C VAL A 918 -39.14 3.90 30.41
N ARG A 919 -40.42 4.21 30.63
CA ARG A 919 -41.38 3.22 31.15
C ARG A 919 -41.65 2.11 30.12
N GLU A 920 -41.74 2.46 28.84
CA GLU A 920 -41.97 1.49 27.76
C GLU A 920 -40.74 0.61 27.52
N ASP A 921 -39.54 1.19 27.57
CA ASP A 921 -38.30 0.41 27.53
C ASP A 921 -37.27 0.95 28.53
N PRO A 922 -37.03 0.21 29.63
CA PRO A 922 -35.98 0.55 30.58
C PRO A 922 -34.57 0.41 29.99
N TYR A 923 -34.39 -0.39 28.93
CA TYR A 923 -33.08 -0.81 28.40
C TYR A 923 -32.33 0.17 27.47
N PRO A 924 -32.95 1.02 26.62
CA PRO A 924 -32.22 1.66 25.54
C PRO A 924 -31.29 2.76 26.05
N LEU A 925 -30.02 2.49 25.85
CA LEU A 925 -28.87 3.30 26.20
C LEU A 925 -28.79 4.63 25.40
N THR A 926 -29.55 4.77 24.32
CA THR A 926 -29.68 5.97 23.48
C THR A 926 -30.48 7.09 24.14
N SER A 927 -31.53 6.73 24.89
CA SER A 927 -32.30 7.65 25.76
C SER A 927 -31.35 8.34 26.74
N HIS A 928 -30.43 7.55 27.31
CA HIS A 928 -29.49 7.93 28.36
C HIS A 928 -28.34 8.85 27.91
N PHE A 929 -27.82 8.68 26.69
CA PHE A 929 -26.86 9.65 26.10
C PHE A 929 -27.47 11.04 25.90
N ARG A 930 -28.77 11.11 25.58
CA ARG A 930 -29.50 12.37 25.42
C ARG A 930 -29.96 12.92 26.78
N PHE A 931 -30.26 12.07 27.76
CA PHE A 931 -30.39 12.48 29.16
C PHE A 931 -29.12 13.16 29.66
N ARG A 932 -27.91 12.68 29.32
CA ARG A 932 -26.67 13.39 29.66
C ARG A 932 -26.61 14.82 29.10
N ASP A 933 -27.00 15.01 27.85
CA ASP A 933 -27.02 16.35 27.21
C ASP A 933 -28.10 17.24 27.86
N LEU A 934 -29.31 16.73 28.08
CA LEU A 934 -30.39 17.43 28.80
C LEU A 934 -30.03 17.73 30.27
N LEU A 935 -29.43 16.81 31.01
CA LEU A 935 -28.98 16.98 32.40
C LEU A 935 -27.84 17.99 32.50
N SER A 936 -26.94 18.01 31.51
CA SER A 936 -25.88 19.02 31.43
C SER A 936 -26.43 20.43 31.19
N ARG A 937 -27.51 20.54 30.39
CA ARG A 937 -28.17 21.80 30.04
C ARG A 937 -29.16 22.29 31.11
N TYR A 938 -29.77 21.40 31.87
CA TYR A 938 -30.83 21.72 32.84
C TYR A 938 -30.54 21.13 34.24
N LYS A 939 -29.34 21.40 34.77
CA LYS A 939 -28.96 21.10 36.15
C LYS A 939 -30.08 21.55 37.10
N ASN A 940 -30.73 20.62 37.81
CA ASN A 940 -31.89 20.78 38.71
C ASN A 940 -33.30 20.70 38.10
N HIS A 941 -33.52 19.90 37.05
CA HIS A 941 -34.87 19.65 36.55
C HIS A 941 -35.47 18.35 37.12
N PRO A 942 -36.81 18.26 37.32
CA PRO A 942 -37.55 17.00 37.55
C PRO A 942 -37.15 15.81 36.64
N ILE A 943 -36.56 16.09 35.47
CA ILE A 943 -35.97 15.12 34.52
C ILE A 943 -34.89 14.27 35.18
N ALA A 944 -34.08 14.85 36.06
CA ALA A 944 -32.99 14.16 36.76
C ALA A 944 -33.52 13.13 37.77
N LYS A 945 -34.54 13.51 38.55
CA LYS A 945 -35.16 12.64 39.54
C LYS A 945 -35.97 11.52 38.88
N ALA A 946 -36.64 11.85 37.78
CA ALA A 946 -37.28 10.91 36.88
C ALA A 946 -36.29 9.87 36.31
N ALA A 947 -35.17 10.31 35.73
CA ALA A 947 -34.13 9.43 35.20
C ALA A 947 -33.51 8.53 36.28
N LEU A 948 -33.39 9.01 37.53
CA LEU A 948 -32.91 8.20 38.66
C LEU A 948 -33.87 7.04 38.97
N GLY A 949 -35.17 7.32 39.09
CA GLY A 949 -36.17 6.28 39.36
C GLY A 949 -36.21 5.21 38.27
N LEU A 950 -36.12 5.65 37.02
CA LEU A 950 -36.13 4.77 35.84
C LEU A 950 -34.87 3.91 35.71
N SER A 951 -33.70 4.44 36.08
CA SER A 951 -32.44 3.67 36.08
C SER A 951 -32.49 2.47 37.02
N ARG A 952 -33.25 2.56 38.13
CA ARG A 952 -33.42 1.48 39.11
C ARG A 952 -34.32 0.35 38.60
N GLU A 953 -35.23 0.65 37.67
CA GLU A 953 -36.12 -0.31 37.02
C GLU A 953 -35.44 -1.01 35.82
N THR A 954 -34.24 -0.55 35.43
CA THR A 954 -33.48 -1.11 34.30
C THR A 954 -32.81 -2.43 34.65
N VAL A 955 -33.16 -3.50 33.93
CA VAL A 955 -32.47 -4.81 34.03
C VAL A 955 -31.05 -4.69 33.49
N VAL A 956 -30.06 -5.09 34.30
CA VAL A 956 -28.65 -5.13 33.91
C VAL A 956 -28.23 -6.58 33.77
N ASP A 957 -28.26 -7.05 32.54
CA ASP A 957 -27.87 -8.41 32.13
C ASP A 957 -26.78 -8.42 31.06
N CYS A 958 -26.32 -7.25 30.61
CA CYS A 958 -25.18 -7.11 29.72
C CYS A 958 -24.22 -5.99 30.19
N PRO A 959 -22.95 -6.02 29.74
CA PRO A 959 -21.93 -5.04 30.13
C PRO A 959 -22.29 -3.60 29.74
N SER A 960 -22.96 -3.41 28.61
CA SER A 960 -23.35 -2.09 28.11
C SER A 960 -24.44 -1.44 28.97
N ALA A 961 -25.42 -2.22 29.42
CA ALA A 961 -26.47 -1.79 30.34
C ALA A 961 -25.89 -1.43 31.72
N ALA A 962 -25.03 -2.31 32.25
CA ALA A 962 -24.27 -2.11 33.49
C ALA A 962 -23.50 -0.79 33.48
N ARG A 963 -22.74 -0.56 32.40
CA ARG A 963 -21.91 0.63 32.21
C ARG A 963 -22.72 1.91 32.32
N MET A 964 -23.89 1.96 31.67
CA MET A 964 -24.69 3.18 31.60
C MET A 964 -25.48 3.44 32.86
N ARG A 965 -26.10 2.40 33.45
CA ARG A 965 -26.78 2.52 34.74
C ARG A 965 -25.79 3.04 35.79
N GLY A 966 -24.58 2.49 35.81
CA GLY A 966 -23.49 2.98 36.66
C GLY A 966 -23.19 4.47 36.48
N VAL A 967 -23.05 4.94 35.23
CA VAL A 967 -22.76 6.35 34.93
C VAL A 967 -23.91 7.27 35.36
N LEU A 968 -25.15 6.88 35.11
CA LEU A 968 -26.33 7.67 35.47
C LEU A 968 -26.53 7.76 36.97
N CYS A 969 -26.47 6.63 37.68
CA CYS A 969 -26.58 6.59 39.14
C CYS A 969 -25.47 7.45 39.77
N ALA A 970 -24.23 7.36 39.26
CA ALA A 970 -23.13 8.21 39.72
C ALA A 970 -23.40 9.71 39.46
N MET A 971 -23.94 10.08 38.30
CA MET A 971 -24.31 11.47 37.99
C MET A 971 -25.45 12.00 38.87
N LEU A 972 -26.34 11.12 39.33
CA LEU A 972 -27.53 11.46 40.10
C LEU A 972 -27.32 11.31 41.62
N GLY A 973 -26.11 10.91 42.04
CA GLY A 973 -25.72 10.78 43.45
C GLY A 973 -26.17 9.48 44.14
N ASP A 974 -26.59 8.46 43.38
CA ASP A 974 -26.93 7.13 43.91
C ASP A 974 -25.70 6.22 43.85
N GLU A 975 -24.80 6.42 44.80
CA GLU A 975 -23.48 5.78 44.84
C GLU A 975 -23.57 4.24 44.95
N GLY A 976 -24.49 3.72 45.76
CA GLY A 976 -24.63 2.28 45.97
C GLY A 976 -25.04 1.53 44.70
N GLU A 977 -26.00 2.05 43.95
CA GLU A 977 -26.45 1.42 42.71
C GLU A 977 -25.46 1.65 41.56
N ALA A 978 -24.73 2.77 41.57
CA ALA A 978 -23.68 3.04 40.59
C ALA A 978 -22.58 1.98 40.63
N GLU A 979 -22.05 1.70 41.83
CA GLU A 979 -21.02 0.70 42.03
C GLU A 979 -21.50 -0.71 41.68
N ARG A 980 -22.67 -1.08 42.20
CA ARG A 980 -23.28 -2.39 41.95
C ARG A 980 -23.40 -2.64 40.45
N SER A 981 -23.83 -1.63 39.70
CA SER A 981 -23.97 -1.71 38.24
C SER A 981 -22.63 -1.99 37.56
N TYR A 982 -21.56 -1.28 37.92
CA TYR A 982 -20.23 -1.54 37.34
C TYR A 982 -19.71 -2.94 37.69
N ARG A 983 -19.91 -3.40 38.92
CA ARG A 983 -19.47 -4.73 39.36
C ARG A 983 -20.23 -5.84 38.64
N ILE A 984 -21.55 -5.74 38.49
CA ILE A 984 -22.33 -6.68 37.67
C ILE A 984 -21.78 -6.74 36.23
N GLY A 985 -21.46 -5.59 35.64
CA GLY A 985 -20.83 -5.57 34.31
C GLY A 985 -19.49 -6.31 34.25
N LEU A 986 -18.67 -6.22 35.30
CA LEU A 986 -17.40 -6.92 35.41
C LEU A 986 -17.56 -8.40 35.77
N ASP A 987 -18.64 -8.80 36.44
CA ASP A 987 -18.96 -10.21 36.64
C ASP A 987 -19.35 -10.87 35.31
N ILE A 988 -19.97 -10.12 34.40
CA ILE A 988 -20.33 -10.59 33.05
C ILE A 988 -19.09 -10.62 32.13
N VAL A 989 -18.26 -9.56 32.13
CA VAL A 989 -17.01 -9.49 31.33
C VAL A 989 -15.83 -9.03 32.22
N PRO A 990 -15.15 -9.98 32.89
CA PRO A 990 -14.07 -9.68 33.84
C PRO A 990 -12.88 -8.90 33.27
N GLU A 991 -12.61 -9.08 31.98
CA GLU A 991 -11.53 -8.48 31.19
C GLU A 991 -11.87 -7.07 30.66
N SER A 992 -13.09 -6.56 30.89
CA SER A 992 -13.49 -5.25 30.36
C SER A 992 -12.71 -4.10 31.02
N VAL A 993 -11.72 -3.58 30.29
CA VAL A 993 -10.90 -2.44 30.71
C VAL A 993 -11.74 -1.16 30.78
N GLU A 994 -12.73 -0.96 29.91
CA GLU A 994 -13.60 0.23 29.97
C GLU A 994 -14.48 0.27 31.22
N LEU A 995 -15.08 -0.86 31.62
CA LEU A 995 -15.89 -0.93 32.84
C LEU A 995 -15.01 -0.72 34.09
N ARG A 996 -13.80 -1.28 34.11
CA ARG A 996 -12.82 -1.02 35.18
C ARG A 996 -12.48 0.46 35.26
N LEU A 997 -12.23 1.14 34.13
CA LEU A 997 -11.93 2.58 34.10
C LEU A 997 -13.04 3.43 34.74
N LEU A 998 -14.31 3.06 34.53
CA LEU A 998 -15.46 3.75 35.12
C LEU A 998 -15.60 3.45 36.62
N LEU A 999 -15.40 2.19 37.03
CA LEU A 999 -15.37 1.81 38.44
C LEU A 999 -14.23 2.51 39.20
N ILE A 1000 -13.05 2.63 38.58
CA ILE A 1000 -11.89 3.36 39.14
C ILE A 1000 -12.23 4.83 39.37
N ASP A 1001 -12.86 5.48 38.39
CA ASP A 1001 -13.33 6.87 38.51
C ASP A 1001 -14.33 7.03 39.66
N PHE A 1002 -15.28 6.10 39.74
CA PHE A 1002 -16.33 6.09 40.74
C PHE A 1002 -15.78 5.89 42.16
N LEU A 1003 -15.01 4.82 42.38
CA LEU A 1003 -14.40 4.49 43.68
C LEU A 1003 -13.56 5.65 44.21
N ARG A 1004 -12.77 6.28 43.33
CA ARG A 1004 -12.00 7.49 43.66
C ARG A 1004 -12.90 8.65 44.11
N MET A 1005 -14.01 8.89 43.40
CA MET A 1005 -14.95 9.96 43.75
C MET A 1005 -15.64 9.72 45.10
N THR A 1006 -15.87 8.45 45.46
CA THR A 1006 -16.44 8.04 46.75
C THR A 1006 -15.41 7.85 47.87
N GLY A 1007 -14.13 8.23 47.65
CA GLY A 1007 -13.07 8.16 48.66
C GLY A 1007 -12.43 6.78 48.87
N ARG A 1008 -12.78 5.77 48.08
CA ARG A 1008 -12.28 4.38 48.18
C ARG A 1008 -11.06 4.16 47.30
N GLN A 1009 -9.98 4.84 47.67
CA GLN A 1009 -8.79 4.97 46.83
C GLN A 1009 -8.00 3.66 46.67
N GLU A 1010 -7.96 2.80 47.70
CA GLU A 1010 -7.26 1.51 47.65
C GLU A 1010 -7.92 0.52 46.68
N GLU A 1011 -9.26 0.43 46.71
CA GLU A 1011 -9.99 -0.41 45.76
C GLU A 1011 -9.86 0.12 44.33
N ALA A 1012 -9.83 1.44 44.13
CA ALA A 1012 -9.59 2.03 42.81
C ALA A 1012 -8.21 1.64 42.25
N VAL A 1013 -7.20 1.49 43.11
CA VAL A 1013 -5.87 1.00 42.72
C VAL A 1013 -5.91 -0.48 42.33
N GLU A 1014 -6.59 -1.32 43.11
CA GLU A 1014 -6.70 -2.75 42.79
C GLU A 1014 -7.35 -2.97 41.42
N GLN A 1015 -8.43 -2.24 41.12
CA GLN A 1015 -9.09 -2.32 39.82
C GLN A 1015 -8.18 -1.83 38.68
N PHE A 1016 -7.29 -0.87 38.96
CA PHE A 1016 -6.31 -0.36 38.01
C PHE A 1016 -5.22 -1.39 37.68
N GLU A 1017 -4.68 -2.07 38.70
CA GLU A 1017 -3.68 -3.14 38.51
C GLU A 1017 -4.27 -4.32 37.73
N LYS A 1018 -5.51 -4.72 38.07
CA LYS A 1018 -6.24 -5.71 37.28
C LYS A 1018 -6.44 -5.27 35.83
N ALA A 1019 -6.74 -4.01 35.57
CA ALA A 1019 -6.86 -3.49 34.20
C ALA A 1019 -5.55 -3.62 33.40
N LEU A 1020 -4.39 -3.45 34.05
CA LEU A 1020 -3.06 -3.60 33.42
C LEU A 1020 -2.62 -5.05 33.23
N SER A 1021 -3.23 -6.01 33.93
CA SER A 1021 -2.93 -7.43 33.77
C SER A 1021 -3.40 -8.00 32.42
N PHE A 1022 -4.33 -7.31 31.75
CA PHE A 1022 -4.83 -7.71 30.44
C PHE A 1022 -3.97 -7.11 29.32
N PRO A 1023 -3.75 -7.85 28.22
CA PRO A 1023 -3.00 -7.35 27.07
C PRO A 1023 -3.81 -6.25 26.36
N ILE A 1024 -3.35 -5.01 26.42
CA ILE A 1024 -3.98 -3.86 25.78
C ILE A 1024 -3.12 -3.45 24.57
N GLN A 1025 -3.70 -3.37 23.37
CA GLN A 1025 -3.02 -2.88 22.16
C GLN A 1025 -3.67 -1.59 21.63
N ASN A 1026 -3.95 -0.65 22.54
CA ASN A 1026 -4.64 0.59 22.21
C ASN A 1026 -4.05 1.77 23.00
N ASP A 1027 -3.46 2.73 22.29
CA ASP A 1027 -2.80 3.90 22.86
C ASP A 1027 -3.79 4.83 23.59
N VAL A 1028 -5.03 4.95 23.10
CA VAL A 1028 -6.08 5.78 23.70
C VAL A 1028 -6.48 5.25 25.08
N ILE A 1029 -6.56 3.93 25.24
CA ILE A 1029 -6.87 3.27 26.51
C ILE A 1029 -5.72 3.47 27.51
N TYR A 1030 -4.46 3.22 27.09
CA TYR A 1030 -3.30 3.45 27.95
C TYR A 1030 -3.15 4.92 28.38
N LYS A 1031 -3.40 5.87 27.48
CA LYS A 1031 -3.44 7.29 27.84
C LYS A 1031 -4.50 7.57 28.89
N THR A 1032 -5.69 6.99 28.74
CA THR A 1032 -6.81 7.17 29.67
C THR A 1032 -6.50 6.58 31.04
N LEU A 1033 -5.93 5.38 31.10
CA LEU A 1033 -5.39 4.77 32.33
C LEU A 1033 -4.35 5.70 32.99
N GLY A 1034 -3.40 6.22 32.21
CA GLY A 1034 -2.41 7.18 32.70
C GLY A 1034 -3.02 8.42 33.37
N GLN A 1035 -4.05 9.03 32.75
CA GLN A 1035 -4.80 10.15 33.32
C GLN A 1035 -5.51 9.81 34.65
N ARG A 1036 -5.91 8.56 34.81
CA ARG A 1036 -6.68 8.09 35.96
C ARG A 1036 -5.74 7.77 37.13
N ALA A 1037 -4.59 7.13 36.85
CA ALA A 1037 -3.50 6.96 37.80
C ALA A 1037 -2.97 8.30 38.33
N LEU A 1038 -2.84 9.32 37.47
CA LEU A 1038 -2.47 10.69 37.90
C LEU A 1038 -3.43 11.25 38.95
N ARG A 1039 -4.74 11.07 38.76
CA ARG A 1039 -5.77 11.54 39.71
C ARG A 1039 -5.84 10.72 41.00
N LEU A 1040 -5.29 9.51 41.00
CA LEU A 1040 -5.09 8.68 42.20
C LEU A 1040 -3.76 8.96 42.91
N GLY A 1041 -2.94 9.89 42.40
CA GLY A 1041 -1.62 10.19 42.95
C GLY A 1041 -0.56 9.13 42.65
N ARG A 1042 -0.83 8.17 41.76
CA ARG A 1042 0.08 7.08 41.41
C ARG A 1042 0.93 7.46 40.19
N LEU A 1043 1.96 8.27 40.44
CA LEU A 1043 2.81 8.84 39.39
C LEU A 1043 3.55 7.78 38.57
N ASP A 1044 4.06 6.71 39.20
CA ASP A 1044 4.80 5.64 38.49
C ASP A 1044 3.90 4.86 37.53
N PHE A 1045 2.69 4.51 37.97
CA PHE A 1045 1.70 3.86 37.12
C PHE A 1045 1.25 4.76 35.98
N ALA A 1046 1.07 6.05 36.27
CA ALA A 1046 0.72 7.02 35.24
C ALA A 1046 1.81 7.14 34.18
N GLU A 1047 3.07 7.26 34.59
CA GLU A 1047 4.22 7.31 33.71
C GLU A 1047 4.29 6.05 32.84
N HIS A 1048 4.19 4.86 33.44
CA HIS A 1048 4.20 3.60 32.70
C HIS A 1048 3.12 3.55 31.62
N CYS A 1049 1.87 3.87 31.98
CA CYS A 1049 0.75 3.85 31.04
C CYS A 1049 0.94 4.87 29.91
N LEU A 1050 1.40 6.08 30.23
CA LEU A 1050 1.57 7.13 29.22
C LEU A 1050 2.76 6.85 28.30
N GLN A 1051 3.84 6.25 28.82
CA GLN A 1051 4.96 5.75 28.01
C GLN A 1051 4.50 4.63 27.07
N ARG A 1052 3.66 3.69 27.55
CA ARG A 1052 3.04 2.67 26.70
C ARG A 1052 2.17 3.28 25.62
N ALA A 1053 1.35 4.28 25.94
CA ALA A 1053 0.55 5.00 24.95
C ALA A 1053 1.44 5.65 23.87
N VAL A 1054 2.53 6.31 24.25
CA VAL A 1054 3.49 6.93 23.31
C VAL A 1054 4.30 5.89 22.52
N SER A 1055 4.52 4.70 23.09
CA SER A 1055 5.19 3.60 22.36
C SER A 1055 4.31 3.01 21.25
N ILE A 1056 2.99 2.98 21.47
CA ILE A 1056 2.01 2.47 20.49
C ILE A 1056 1.70 3.55 19.44
N ASP A 1057 1.39 4.78 19.87
CA ASP A 1057 1.27 5.94 18.98
C ASP A 1057 2.21 7.08 19.43
N PRO A 1058 3.36 7.23 18.77
CA PRO A 1058 4.28 8.34 18.99
C PRO A 1058 3.66 9.73 18.82
N GLY A 1059 2.54 9.84 18.09
CA GLY A 1059 1.77 11.06 17.84
C GLY A 1059 0.68 11.37 18.86
N ASN A 1060 0.57 10.59 19.94
CA ASN A 1060 -0.44 10.79 20.98
C ASN A 1060 -0.13 12.02 21.85
N LEU A 1061 -0.55 13.19 21.34
CA LEU A 1061 -0.37 14.51 21.97
C LEU A 1061 -0.87 14.57 23.41
N GLY A 1062 -1.96 13.85 23.72
CA GLY A 1062 -2.53 13.82 25.05
C GLY A 1062 -1.63 13.10 26.06
N ALA A 1063 -0.99 12.01 25.65
CA ALA A 1063 -0.06 11.28 26.49
C ALA A 1063 1.24 12.06 26.72
N LEU A 1064 1.81 12.65 25.67
CA LEU A 1064 3.00 13.50 25.74
C LEU A 1064 2.79 14.69 26.70
N ARG A 1065 1.66 15.42 26.59
CA ARG A 1065 1.34 16.54 27.50
C ARG A 1065 1.32 16.14 28.97
N LEU A 1066 0.82 14.95 29.28
CA LEU A 1066 0.71 14.48 30.66
C LEU A 1066 2.06 14.00 31.20
N LEU A 1067 2.90 13.39 30.37
CA LEU A 1067 4.27 13.03 30.72
C LEU A 1067 5.13 14.26 31.04
N VAL A 1068 5.00 15.36 30.26
CA VAL A 1068 5.62 16.66 30.61
C VAL A 1068 5.22 17.05 32.03
N GLY A 1069 3.91 17.06 32.32
CA GLY A 1069 3.41 17.43 33.65
C GLY A 1069 3.90 16.52 34.79
N ILE A 1070 4.16 15.23 34.53
CA ILE A 1070 4.77 14.31 35.52
C ILE A 1070 6.23 14.67 35.76
N TYR A 1071 7.02 14.78 34.69
CA TYR A 1071 8.46 15.04 34.81
C TYR A 1071 8.76 16.44 35.33
N SER A 1072 7.94 17.44 35.01
CA SER A 1072 8.05 18.77 35.64
C SER A 1072 7.84 18.70 37.16
N ARG A 1073 6.86 17.92 37.64
CA ARG A 1073 6.55 17.79 39.08
C ARG A 1073 7.61 16.99 39.84
N ARG A 1074 8.32 16.08 39.17
CA ARG A 1074 9.44 15.32 39.73
C ARG A 1074 10.78 16.04 39.62
N GLU A 1075 10.80 17.27 39.10
CA GLU A 1075 12.02 18.03 38.82
C GLU A 1075 12.99 17.29 37.88
N GLU A 1076 12.47 16.35 37.07
CA GLU A 1076 13.22 15.60 36.07
C GLU A 1076 13.40 16.44 34.79
N GLN A 1077 14.08 17.59 34.94
CA GLN A 1077 14.33 18.59 33.89
C GLN A 1077 14.76 17.99 32.53
N PRO A 1078 15.66 16.98 32.47
CA PRO A 1078 16.08 16.41 31.19
C PRO A 1078 14.96 15.66 30.48
N ARG A 1079 14.19 14.84 31.21
CA ARG A 1079 13.05 14.07 30.66
C ARG A 1079 11.87 14.97 30.33
N CYS A 1080 11.66 16.02 31.12
CA CYS A 1080 10.66 17.05 30.85
C CYS A 1080 10.97 17.74 29.51
N ALA A 1081 12.20 18.22 29.32
CA ALA A 1081 12.62 18.89 28.09
C ALA A 1081 12.54 17.97 26.86
N GLU A 1082 12.86 16.68 27.02
CA GLU A 1082 12.74 15.68 25.96
C GLU A 1082 11.29 15.51 25.48
N ILE A 1083 10.36 15.32 26.42
CA ILE A 1083 8.95 15.14 26.07
C ILE A 1083 8.33 16.46 25.56
N GLU A 1084 8.72 17.62 26.09
CA GLU A 1084 8.28 18.92 25.58
C GLU A 1084 8.71 19.14 24.13
N ALA A 1085 9.95 18.82 23.79
CA ALA A 1085 10.45 18.90 22.42
C ALA A 1085 9.63 17.99 21.48
N ARG A 1086 9.33 16.76 21.90
CA ARG A 1086 8.51 15.80 21.13
C ARG A 1086 7.07 16.27 20.97
N LEU A 1087 6.50 16.88 22.01
CA LEU A 1087 5.17 17.48 21.99
C LEU A 1087 5.10 18.65 21.01
N ILE A 1088 6.08 19.56 21.04
CA ILE A 1088 6.18 20.73 20.14
C ILE A 1088 6.32 20.27 18.68
N GLN A 1089 7.19 19.29 18.42
CA GLN A 1089 7.35 18.72 17.07
C GLN A 1089 6.06 18.10 16.54
N THR A 1090 5.33 17.37 17.40
CA THR A 1090 4.07 16.73 17.01
C THR A 1090 2.96 17.76 16.77
N LEU A 1091 2.91 18.85 17.55
CA LEU A 1091 1.98 19.96 17.34
C LEU A 1091 2.29 20.74 16.06
N ALA A 1092 3.57 21.00 15.78
CA ALA A 1092 4.00 21.67 14.55
C ALA A 1092 3.58 20.88 13.30
N ARG A 1093 3.66 19.55 13.33
CA ARG A 1093 3.22 18.68 12.21
C ARG A 1093 1.70 18.68 11.99
N LYS A 1094 0.88 18.86 13.03
CA LYS A 1094 -0.59 18.90 12.90
C LYS A 1094 -1.14 20.26 12.49
N LYS A 1095 -0.49 21.37 12.88
CA LYS A 1095 -0.92 22.74 12.51
C LYS A 1095 -0.74 23.12 11.03
N PHE A 1096 -0.16 22.23 10.22
CA PHE A 1096 -0.08 22.37 8.76
C PHE A 1096 -1.15 21.56 8.02
N ARG A 1097 -2.10 20.92 8.74
CA ARG A 1097 -3.19 20.10 8.17
C ARG A 1097 -4.61 20.68 8.37
N ASP A 1098 -4.77 21.67 9.24
CA ASP A 1098 -5.99 22.48 9.40
C ASP A 1098 -5.65 23.93 9.04
#